data_AF-A0A662DXH6-F1
#
_entry.id   AF-A0A662DXH6-F1
#
_cell.length_a   1.000
_cell.length_b   1.000
_cell.length_c   1.000
_cell.angle_alpha   90.00
_cell.angle_beta   90.00
_cell.angle_gamma   90.00
#
_symmetry.space_group_name_H-M   'P 1'
#
loop_
_entity.id
_entity.type
_entity.pdbx_description
1 polymer ?
#
loop_
_entity_poly.entity_id
_entity_poly.type
_entity_poly.pdbx_seq_one_letter_code
_entity_poly.pdbx_strand_id
1 'polypeptide(L)'
;MFIGSASTEQACYHARMRQEAELVPYTTTRLSGSPLLVLAPHPDDEIFGGGPILLEGLRNKAAIHTIIATDGVAQGDREIRRQESREAAQRMGTPMPEFWPFADRSLSPLDPDFQDRIRQALDHHKPELLVIPSPAELHPDHRAMALAVYTVLQETGRLASLPKRFRLVTYEISAFLRPNALVDITDDWPVLMNASEAFGSQNDIQPYLEVLNAVATARRLTLGPKVKRAAAFFVVDKAFISGGTIETWVAQQGPSADPAGLPSISPTPPLAESRVAPEEHRPSRPVASDPAADSKGTVLPAERVSVVVRTKDRPELLKEALQSLADQDHRPLEAIVINDGGIEITDVLRPFENQLEIIHERLDPGLGRCAAANRAIERATGPWLAFLDDDDIWLSGGITRLLASAPSNKSVIYGTVSAFSIDTTDGTQRPFHTFGAPFDSDALLFENFIPIIGCLMPLEAVRSIGGIDEELECFEDWDLFLRLSKSLPFVYVNADVARYRVFGSGFITGAGGQELQDRGRTAIYEKHWSRLSPETLSRMQHHAKAEVIPAEVARETFAWRQRVEDLERGNRNLEQGVTSLKEDVADRERRLESMWDERQEIDRDRDEANLRAEAFRKELERDPTRTALVSVIIVNFNGRHHLEKCLPALALTEKAKIETIVVDNGSDDDSLAWLAQHHPEVRLVEIGANVGFGEGNRQGLLAARGAYAAFLNSDTVVEPGWLHEMLRVLCLDPRIAAACSTLKLLQHPTILNGRGGGMSKLGYGYDRHYA
;
A
#
# COMPACT_ATOMS: atom_id res chain seq x y z
N MET A 1 -1.40 -67.36 12.50
CA MET A 1 -0.63 -66.58 13.49
C MET A 1 0.52 -65.96 12.70
N PHE A 2 0.63 -64.65 12.49
CA PHE A 2 0.42 -63.52 13.39
C PHE A 2 -0.26 -62.36 12.64
N ILE A 3 -1.34 -61.84 13.20
CA ILE A 3 -1.84 -60.50 12.94
C ILE A 3 -1.13 -59.63 13.98
N GLY A 4 -0.15 -58.83 13.55
CA GLY A 4 0.67 -57.97 14.40
C GLY A 4 0.21 -56.52 14.29
N SER A 5 -0.26 -56.00 15.42
CA SER A 5 -0.66 -54.62 15.73
C SER A 5 -0.10 -53.51 14.83
N ALA A 6 -1.00 -52.80 14.14
CA ALA A 6 -0.75 -51.45 13.67
C ALA A 6 -0.34 -50.57 14.86
N SER A 7 0.73 -49.81 14.71
CA SER A 7 1.25 -48.90 15.72
C SER A 7 0.21 -47.83 16.06
N THR A 8 0.12 -47.50 17.34
CA THR A 8 -0.77 -46.49 17.93
C THR A 8 -0.60 -45.10 17.30
N GLU A 9 0.55 -44.81 16.67
CA GLU A 9 0.79 -43.55 15.96
C GLU A 9 0.08 -43.44 14.61
N GLN A 10 -0.04 -44.53 13.84
CA GLN A 10 -0.75 -44.50 12.56
C GLN A 10 -2.26 -44.41 12.76
N ALA A 11 -2.77 -45.01 13.84
CA ALA A 11 -4.14 -44.81 14.31
C ALA A 11 -4.36 -43.36 14.80
N CYS A 12 -3.39 -42.76 15.49
CA CYS A 12 -3.45 -41.34 15.89
C CYS A 12 -3.34 -40.38 14.68
N TYR A 13 -2.59 -40.72 13.64
CA TYR A 13 -2.48 -39.91 12.42
C TYR A 13 -3.78 -39.91 11.61
N HIS A 14 -4.39 -41.09 11.42
CA HIS A 14 -5.72 -41.20 10.79
C HIS A 14 -6.85 -40.62 11.65
N ALA A 15 -6.70 -40.60 12.98
CA ALA A 15 -7.64 -39.93 13.89
C ALA A 15 -7.50 -38.40 13.92
N ARG A 16 -6.36 -37.85 13.45
CA ARG A 16 -6.10 -36.39 13.38
C ARG A 16 -6.44 -35.78 12.02
N MET A 17 -6.49 -36.57 10.96
CA MET A 17 -6.99 -36.14 9.66
C MET A 17 -8.52 -36.10 9.71
N ARG A 18 -9.12 -34.92 9.51
CA ARG A 18 -10.56 -34.82 9.29
C ARG A 18 -10.94 -35.67 8.09
N GLN A 19 -11.97 -36.50 8.22
CA GLN A 19 -12.45 -37.27 7.08
C GLN A 19 -12.92 -36.31 5.97
N GLU A 20 -12.81 -36.69 4.70
CA GLU A 20 -13.21 -35.84 3.57
C GLU A 20 -14.67 -35.35 3.70
N ALA A 21 -15.55 -36.20 4.24
CA ALA A 21 -16.94 -35.89 4.55
C ALA A 21 -17.13 -34.85 5.68
N GLU A 22 -16.12 -34.60 6.52
CA GLU A 22 -16.09 -33.55 7.54
C GLU A 22 -15.62 -32.19 6.98
N LEU A 23 -15.09 -32.17 5.75
CA LEU A 23 -14.64 -30.96 5.06
C LEU A 23 -15.69 -30.40 4.10
N VAL A 24 -16.49 -31.28 3.49
CA VAL A 24 -17.60 -30.92 2.61
C VAL A 24 -18.67 -32.02 2.59
N PRO A 25 -19.98 -31.69 2.63
CA PRO A 25 -21.04 -32.70 2.57
C PRO A 25 -21.13 -33.40 1.21
N TYR A 26 -21.47 -34.69 1.21
CA TYR A 26 -21.76 -35.50 0.01
C TYR A 26 -23.27 -35.69 -0.23
N THR A 27 -24.09 -35.07 0.60
CA THR A 27 -25.55 -35.17 0.54
C THR A 27 -26.17 -33.79 0.65
N THR A 28 -27.41 -33.68 0.21
CA THR A 28 -28.18 -32.46 0.30
C THR A 28 -28.97 -32.42 1.59
N THR A 29 -29.06 -31.24 2.18
CA THR A 29 -29.79 -30.93 3.41
C THR A 29 -31.01 -30.09 3.08
N ARG A 30 -32.09 -30.28 3.83
CA ARG A 30 -33.25 -29.38 3.83
C ARG A 30 -33.21 -28.49 5.06
N LEU A 31 -33.29 -27.18 4.86
CA LEU A 31 -33.18 -26.17 5.91
C LEU A 31 -34.52 -25.44 6.06
N SER A 32 -35.48 -26.11 6.72
CA SER A 32 -36.80 -25.56 7.01
C SER A 32 -36.91 -25.07 8.47
N GLY A 33 -37.51 -23.91 8.71
CA GLY A 33 -37.89 -23.43 10.05
C GLY A 33 -38.88 -22.27 9.96
N SER A 34 -39.74 -22.11 10.96
CA SER A 34 -40.70 -21.00 11.01
C SER A 34 -40.88 -20.52 12.46
N PRO A 35 -40.66 -19.23 12.76
CA PRO A 35 -40.34 -18.13 11.84
C PRO A 35 -38.91 -18.19 11.26
N LEU A 36 -38.75 -17.72 10.04
CA LEU A 36 -37.48 -17.53 9.34
C LEU A 36 -37.12 -16.04 9.39
N LEU A 37 -35.95 -15.72 9.93
CA LEU A 37 -35.39 -14.38 9.94
C LEU A 37 -34.08 -14.36 9.13
N VAL A 38 -34.00 -13.51 8.12
CA VAL A 38 -32.77 -13.21 7.38
C VAL A 38 -32.27 -11.83 7.81
N LEU A 39 -31.03 -11.74 8.28
CA LEU A 39 -30.34 -10.47 8.48
C LEU A 39 -29.27 -10.35 7.40
N ALA A 40 -29.40 -9.32 6.56
CA ALA A 40 -28.50 -9.01 5.46
C ALA A 40 -27.80 -7.67 5.72
N PRO A 41 -26.49 -7.56 5.53
CA PRO A 41 -25.79 -6.29 5.69
C PRO A 41 -26.23 -5.24 4.67
N HIS A 42 -26.26 -5.59 3.37
CA HIS A 42 -26.60 -4.66 2.28
C HIS A 42 -27.77 -5.16 1.43
N PRO A 43 -28.38 -4.27 0.60
CA PRO A 43 -29.46 -4.64 -0.33
C PRO A 43 -28.97 -5.46 -1.54
N ASP A 44 -28.96 -6.78 -1.43
CA ASP A 44 -28.59 -7.81 -2.42
C ASP A 44 -28.21 -9.12 -1.69
N ASP A 45 -27.50 -8.99 -0.57
CA ASP A 45 -27.04 -10.07 0.30
C ASP A 45 -28.17 -11.02 0.71
N GLU A 46 -29.40 -10.50 0.90
CA GLU A 46 -30.58 -11.27 1.25
C GLU A 46 -30.99 -12.26 0.15
N ILE A 47 -30.67 -11.96 -1.10
CA ILE A 47 -30.98 -12.79 -2.27
C ILE A 47 -29.75 -13.61 -2.66
N PHE A 48 -28.59 -12.98 -2.76
CA PHE A 48 -27.36 -13.59 -3.25
C PHE A 48 -26.93 -14.80 -2.42
N GLY A 49 -26.98 -14.68 -1.09
CA GLY A 49 -26.70 -15.80 -0.19
C GLY A 49 -27.94 -16.34 0.52
N GLY A 50 -28.85 -15.46 0.97
CA GLY A 50 -30.06 -15.85 1.70
C GLY A 50 -31.19 -16.43 0.85
N GLY A 51 -31.19 -16.17 -0.46
CA GLY A 51 -32.26 -16.52 -1.40
C GLY A 51 -32.70 -17.98 -1.40
N PRO A 52 -31.78 -18.96 -1.43
CA PRO A 52 -32.13 -20.38 -1.34
C PRO A 52 -33.01 -20.74 -0.13
N ILE A 53 -32.71 -20.16 1.04
CA ILE A 53 -33.45 -20.43 2.28
C ILE A 53 -34.80 -19.71 2.27
N LEU A 54 -34.86 -18.51 1.67
CA LEU A 54 -36.13 -17.80 1.47
C LEU A 54 -37.10 -18.60 0.59
N LEU A 55 -36.63 -19.18 -0.53
CA LEU A 55 -37.44 -20.02 -1.40
C LEU A 55 -37.86 -21.34 -0.72
N GLU A 56 -36.97 -21.95 0.08
CA GLU A 56 -37.35 -23.08 0.93
C GLU A 56 -38.42 -22.69 1.97
N GLY A 57 -38.30 -21.51 2.58
CA GLY A 57 -39.31 -20.95 3.48
C GLY A 57 -40.67 -20.77 2.81
N LEU A 58 -40.71 -20.23 1.59
CA LEU A 58 -41.95 -20.06 0.82
C LEU A 58 -42.63 -21.40 0.51
N ARG A 59 -41.87 -22.39 0.04
CA ARG A 59 -42.39 -23.75 -0.22
C ARG A 59 -43.00 -24.38 1.03
N ASN A 60 -42.41 -24.11 2.20
CA ASN A 60 -42.87 -24.61 3.48
C ASN A 60 -43.86 -23.68 4.20
N LYS A 61 -44.29 -22.57 3.58
CA LYS A 61 -45.20 -21.57 4.15
C LYS A 61 -44.73 -21.03 5.51
N ALA A 62 -43.42 -20.82 5.65
CA ALA A 62 -42.84 -20.22 6.85
C ALA A 62 -43.26 -18.75 7.01
N ALA A 63 -43.31 -18.25 8.24
CA ALA A 63 -43.36 -16.82 8.50
C ALA A 63 -41.97 -16.22 8.21
N ILE A 64 -41.82 -15.49 7.11
CA ILE A 64 -40.54 -14.96 6.62
C ILE A 64 -40.42 -13.49 6.99
N HIS A 65 -39.26 -13.14 7.55
CA HIS A 65 -38.85 -11.76 7.81
C HIS A 65 -37.44 -11.53 7.29
N THR A 66 -37.25 -10.45 6.54
CA THR A 66 -35.94 -10.06 6.00
C THR A 66 -35.64 -8.65 6.47
N ILE A 67 -34.46 -8.45 7.05
CA ILE A 67 -33.97 -7.17 7.53
C ILE A 67 -32.64 -6.87 6.87
N ILE A 68 -32.52 -5.69 6.29
CA ILE A 68 -31.31 -5.19 5.67
C ILE A 68 -30.74 -4.07 6.55
N ALA A 69 -29.50 -4.23 7.01
CA ALA A 69 -28.93 -3.42 8.08
C ALA A 69 -28.49 -2.03 7.59
N THR A 70 -27.78 -1.97 6.47
CA THR A 70 -27.22 -0.72 5.94
C THR A 70 -28.01 -0.19 4.76
N ASP A 71 -27.72 1.06 4.41
CA ASP A 71 -28.36 1.77 3.32
C ASP A 71 -27.69 1.56 1.94
N GLY A 72 -26.57 0.83 1.88
CA GLY A 72 -25.87 0.46 0.64
C GLY A 72 -25.32 1.63 -0.19
N VAL A 73 -25.13 2.80 0.43
CA VAL A 73 -24.81 4.06 -0.29
C VAL A 73 -23.39 4.10 -0.86
N ALA A 74 -22.45 3.33 -0.32
CA ALA A 74 -21.08 3.34 -0.83
C ALA A 74 -20.98 2.74 -2.25
N GLN A 75 -21.98 1.97 -2.67
CA GLN A 75 -22.05 1.33 -3.99
C GLN A 75 -23.22 1.82 -4.86
N GLY A 76 -23.96 2.85 -4.45
CA GLY A 76 -25.06 3.40 -5.25
C GLY A 76 -25.95 4.39 -4.51
N ASP A 77 -27.02 4.84 -5.17
CA ASP A 77 -28.02 5.69 -4.52
C ASP A 77 -28.89 4.87 -3.56
N ARG A 78 -29.07 5.38 -2.32
CA ARG A 78 -29.83 4.72 -1.24
C ARG A 78 -31.21 4.24 -1.71
N GLU A 79 -31.94 5.09 -2.41
CA GLU A 79 -33.34 4.84 -2.72
C GLU A 79 -33.47 3.86 -3.90
N ILE A 80 -32.52 3.93 -4.85
CA ILE A 80 -32.37 2.92 -5.91
C ILE A 80 -32.10 1.55 -5.28
N ARG A 81 -31.11 1.44 -4.39
CA ARG A 81 -30.71 0.17 -3.76
C ARG A 81 -31.85 -0.47 -2.97
N ARG A 82 -32.61 0.33 -2.22
CA ARG A 82 -33.83 -0.13 -1.51
C ARG A 82 -34.91 -0.59 -2.47
N GLN A 83 -35.09 0.12 -3.59
CA GLN A 83 -36.09 -0.23 -4.58
C GLN A 83 -35.76 -1.54 -5.31
N GLU A 84 -34.49 -1.77 -5.64
CA GLU A 84 -34.01 -3.01 -6.25
C GLU A 84 -34.24 -4.21 -5.33
N SER A 85 -33.97 -4.09 -4.03
CA SER A 85 -34.25 -5.15 -3.05
C SER A 85 -35.76 -5.44 -2.90
N ARG A 86 -36.61 -4.40 -2.91
CA ARG A 86 -38.07 -4.58 -2.95
C ARG A 86 -38.51 -5.29 -4.23
N GLU A 87 -37.92 -4.93 -5.37
CA GLU A 87 -38.21 -5.57 -6.66
C GLU A 87 -37.77 -7.04 -6.65
N ALA A 88 -36.59 -7.36 -6.13
CA ALA A 88 -36.11 -8.73 -5.98
C ALA A 88 -37.06 -9.56 -5.10
N ALA A 89 -37.53 -8.99 -3.98
CA ALA A 89 -38.53 -9.62 -3.12
C ALA A 89 -39.86 -9.90 -3.86
N GLN A 90 -40.32 -8.96 -4.71
CA GLN A 90 -41.49 -9.18 -5.56
C GLN A 90 -41.25 -10.30 -6.58
N ARG A 91 -40.07 -10.33 -7.22
CA ARG A 91 -39.70 -11.37 -8.20
C ARG A 91 -39.63 -12.77 -7.56
N MET A 92 -39.18 -12.88 -6.30
CA MET A 92 -39.18 -14.15 -5.55
C MET A 92 -40.54 -14.49 -4.92
N GLY A 93 -41.42 -13.53 -4.73
CA GLY A 93 -42.67 -13.70 -3.98
C GLY A 93 -42.50 -13.72 -2.46
N THR A 94 -41.42 -13.13 -1.93
CA THR A 94 -41.19 -12.99 -0.48
C THR A 94 -41.83 -11.71 0.08
N PRO A 95 -42.07 -11.63 1.40
CA PRO A 95 -42.43 -10.37 2.05
C PRO A 95 -41.39 -9.27 1.78
N MET A 96 -41.83 -8.01 1.81
CA MET A 96 -40.93 -6.86 1.64
C MET A 96 -39.91 -6.80 2.79
N PRO A 97 -38.63 -6.47 2.50
CA PRO A 97 -37.62 -6.33 3.52
C PRO A 97 -37.83 -5.05 4.37
N GLU A 98 -37.46 -5.14 5.64
CA GLU A 98 -37.28 -4.00 6.53
C GLU A 98 -35.86 -3.44 6.36
N PHE A 99 -35.70 -2.12 6.44
CA PHE A 99 -34.40 -1.46 6.33
C PHE A 99 -34.06 -0.72 7.62
N TRP A 100 -32.88 -1.01 8.18
CA TRP A 100 -32.31 -0.26 9.29
C TRP A 100 -31.55 0.98 8.80
N PRO A 101 -31.26 1.95 9.69
CA PRO A 101 -30.66 3.22 9.31
C PRO A 101 -29.13 3.25 9.47
N PHE A 102 -28.44 2.11 9.43
CA PHE A 102 -26.97 2.10 9.53
C PHE A 102 -26.34 2.54 8.21
N ALA A 103 -25.21 3.23 8.29
CA ALA A 103 -24.48 3.65 7.11
C ALA A 103 -23.70 2.47 6.53
N ASP A 104 -23.60 2.42 5.21
CA ASP A 104 -22.75 1.45 4.52
C ASP A 104 -21.29 1.53 5.02
N ARG A 105 -20.65 0.35 5.16
CA ARG A 105 -19.32 0.13 5.72
C ARG A 105 -19.12 0.58 7.16
N SER A 106 -20.20 0.81 7.91
CA SER A 106 -20.15 1.31 9.29
C SER A 106 -20.48 0.25 10.34
N LEU A 107 -20.84 -0.98 9.95
CA LEU A 107 -21.21 -2.00 10.93
C LEU A 107 -20.00 -2.42 11.77
N SER A 108 -20.17 -2.39 13.09
CA SER A 108 -19.18 -2.86 14.05
C SER A 108 -19.80 -3.90 14.98
N PRO A 109 -19.11 -5.04 15.24
CA PRO A 109 -19.62 -6.02 16.18
C PRO A 109 -19.66 -5.54 17.62
N LEU A 110 -19.00 -4.42 17.92
CA LEU A 110 -18.93 -3.81 19.24
C LEU A 110 -19.89 -2.62 19.41
N ASP A 111 -20.63 -2.24 18.36
CA ASP A 111 -21.59 -1.14 18.42
C ASP A 111 -22.82 -1.53 19.26
N PRO A 112 -23.08 -0.87 20.41
CA PRO A 112 -24.21 -1.18 21.27
C PRO A 112 -25.57 -0.99 20.58
N ASP A 113 -25.71 0.03 19.74
CA ASP A 113 -26.98 0.34 19.06
C ASP A 113 -27.31 -0.75 18.02
N PHE A 114 -26.29 -1.22 17.32
CA PHE A 114 -26.42 -2.33 16.38
C PHE A 114 -26.75 -3.65 17.10
N GLN A 115 -26.07 -3.96 18.20
CA GLN A 115 -26.40 -5.13 19.01
C GLN A 115 -27.81 -5.05 19.59
N ASP A 116 -28.26 -3.87 20.03
CA ASP A 116 -29.62 -3.67 20.55
C ASP A 116 -30.69 -3.91 19.48
N ARG A 117 -30.45 -3.48 18.23
CA ARG A 117 -31.32 -3.80 17.10
C ARG A 117 -31.40 -5.30 16.83
N ILE A 118 -30.28 -6.02 16.90
CA ILE A 118 -30.25 -7.48 16.79
C ILE A 118 -31.06 -8.13 17.92
N ARG A 119 -30.87 -7.69 19.17
CA ARG A 119 -31.65 -8.19 20.33
C ARG A 119 -33.14 -8.00 20.12
N GLN A 120 -33.56 -6.80 19.71
CA GLN A 120 -34.96 -6.48 19.43
C GLN A 120 -35.54 -7.35 18.32
N ALA A 121 -34.81 -7.58 17.22
CA ALA A 121 -35.26 -8.44 16.14
C ALA A 121 -35.44 -9.90 16.59
N LEU A 122 -34.51 -10.43 17.38
CA LEU A 122 -34.60 -11.78 17.94
C LEU A 122 -35.79 -11.93 18.90
N ASP A 123 -36.00 -10.94 19.78
CA ASP A 123 -37.08 -10.96 20.76
C ASP A 123 -38.46 -10.78 20.11
N HIS A 124 -38.54 -9.97 19.05
CA HIS A 124 -39.76 -9.72 18.30
C HIS A 124 -40.16 -10.91 17.42
N HIS A 125 -39.24 -11.41 16.59
CA HIS A 125 -39.55 -12.44 15.60
C HIS A 125 -39.41 -13.87 16.12
N LYS A 126 -38.61 -14.10 17.18
CA LYS A 126 -38.34 -15.42 17.77
C LYS A 126 -38.11 -16.51 16.72
N PRO A 127 -37.12 -16.35 15.83
CA PRO A 127 -36.94 -17.24 14.70
C PRO A 127 -36.64 -18.68 15.14
N GLU A 128 -37.14 -19.67 14.41
CA GLU A 128 -36.59 -21.03 14.44
C GLU A 128 -35.35 -21.15 13.53
N LEU A 129 -35.24 -20.28 12.52
CA LEU A 129 -34.09 -20.23 11.62
C LEU A 129 -33.62 -18.78 11.48
N LEU A 130 -32.41 -18.50 11.93
CA LEU A 130 -31.74 -17.21 11.72
C LEU A 130 -30.67 -17.38 10.66
N VAL A 131 -30.75 -16.59 9.59
CA VAL A 131 -29.89 -16.68 8.41
C VAL A 131 -29.09 -15.39 8.28
N ILE A 132 -27.77 -15.50 8.25
CA ILE A 132 -26.84 -14.35 8.20
C ILE A 132 -25.64 -14.64 7.30
N PRO A 133 -24.84 -13.66 6.88
CA PRO A 133 -23.59 -13.93 6.17
C PRO A 133 -22.58 -14.71 7.03
N SER A 134 -21.72 -15.47 6.36
CA SER A 134 -20.60 -16.15 7.00
C SER A 134 -19.55 -15.16 7.52
N PRO A 135 -18.94 -15.40 8.70
CA PRO A 135 -17.77 -14.65 9.14
C PRO A 135 -16.53 -14.88 8.25
N ALA A 136 -16.58 -15.84 7.32
CA ALA A 136 -15.53 -16.07 6.31
C ALA A 136 -15.65 -15.13 5.10
N GLU A 137 -16.71 -14.32 4.99
CA GLU A 137 -16.89 -13.38 3.89
C GLU A 137 -15.81 -12.29 3.84
N LEU A 138 -15.50 -11.83 2.63
CA LEU A 138 -14.48 -10.80 2.38
C LEU A 138 -14.93 -9.40 2.81
N HIS A 139 -16.23 -9.13 2.81
CA HIS A 139 -16.75 -7.81 3.16
C HIS A 139 -16.75 -7.58 4.68
N PRO A 140 -16.24 -6.44 5.19
CA PRO A 140 -16.17 -6.16 6.62
C PRO A 140 -17.54 -6.18 7.31
N ASP A 141 -18.58 -5.61 6.70
CA ASP A 141 -19.92 -5.55 7.30
C ASP A 141 -20.57 -6.94 7.42
N HIS A 142 -20.21 -7.89 6.53
CA HIS A 142 -20.68 -9.28 6.63
C HIS A 142 -20.09 -9.93 7.88
N ARG A 143 -18.79 -9.74 8.10
CA ARG A 143 -18.10 -10.23 9.30
C ARG A 143 -18.61 -9.53 10.55
N ALA A 144 -18.81 -8.21 10.51
CA ALA A 144 -19.31 -7.44 11.63
C ALA A 144 -20.72 -7.92 12.05
N MET A 145 -21.63 -8.13 11.10
CA MET A 145 -22.95 -8.71 11.38
C MET A 145 -22.83 -10.12 11.98
N ALA A 146 -22.00 -10.99 11.38
CA ALA A 146 -21.81 -12.35 11.87
C ALA A 146 -21.32 -12.39 13.33
N LEU A 147 -20.32 -11.57 13.65
CA LEU A 147 -19.73 -11.48 14.98
C LEU A 147 -20.70 -10.83 15.98
N ALA A 148 -21.43 -9.79 15.58
CA ALA A 148 -22.44 -9.13 16.43
C ALA A 148 -23.56 -10.10 16.81
N VAL A 149 -24.11 -10.81 15.83
CA VAL A 149 -25.19 -11.79 16.05
C VAL A 149 -24.72 -12.91 16.96
N TYR A 150 -23.53 -13.49 16.72
CA TYR A 150 -23.02 -14.55 17.58
C TYR A 150 -22.76 -14.05 19.01
N THR A 151 -22.25 -12.83 19.17
CA THR A 151 -22.05 -12.20 20.49
C THR A 151 -23.36 -12.02 21.24
N VAL A 152 -24.40 -11.52 20.58
CA VAL A 152 -25.74 -11.38 21.17
C VAL A 152 -26.31 -12.74 21.57
N LEU A 153 -26.13 -13.77 20.74
CA LEU A 153 -26.60 -15.13 21.04
C LEU A 153 -25.87 -15.76 22.26
N GLN A 154 -24.63 -15.37 22.55
CA GLN A 154 -23.86 -15.82 23.72
C GLN A 154 -24.30 -15.17 25.05
N GLU A 155 -25.15 -14.14 25.02
CA GLU A 155 -25.64 -13.50 26.23
C GLU A 155 -26.40 -14.47 27.13
N THR A 156 -26.16 -14.34 28.45
CA THR A 156 -26.81 -15.15 29.46
C THR A 156 -28.34 -15.14 29.30
N GLY A 157 -28.93 -16.31 29.06
CA GLY A 157 -30.37 -16.48 28.91
C GLY A 157 -30.92 -16.23 27.50
N ARG A 158 -30.12 -15.72 26.54
CA ARG A 158 -30.58 -15.43 25.17
C ARG A 158 -30.98 -16.69 24.42
N LEU A 159 -30.14 -17.72 24.40
CA LEU A 159 -30.50 -18.98 23.73
C LEU A 159 -31.74 -19.62 24.36
N ALA A 160 -31.98 -19.43 25.66
CA ALA A 160 -33.16 -19.97 26.33
C ALA A 160 -34.47 -19.26 25.91
N SER A 161 -34.42 -17.98 25.51
CA SER A 161 -35.60 -17.23 25.06
C SER A 161 -36.06 -17.58 23.64
N LEU A 162 -35.17 -18.16 22.82
CA LEU A 162 -35.47 -18.59 21.45
C LEU A 162 -36.22 -19.93 21.39
N PRO A 163 -36.89 -20.28 20.28
CA PRO A 163 -37.57 -21.57 20.10
C PRO A 163 -36.66 -22.79 20.28
N LYS A 164 -37.21 -23.93 20.70
CA LYS A 164 -36.41 -25.16 20.95
C LYS A 164 -35.64 -25.65 19.71
N ARG A 165 -36.18 -25.44 18.51
CA ARG A 165 -35.59 -25.85 17.23
C ARG A 165 -34.70 -24.79 16.56
N PHE A 166 -34.36 -23.73 17.28
CA PHE A 166 -33.51 -22.65 16.78
C PHE A 166 -32.22 -23.18 16.18
N ARG A 167 -31.91 -22.72 14.97
CA ARG A 167 -30.63 -22.89 14.30
C ARG A 167 -30.15 -21.56 13.73
N LEU A 168 -28.85 -21.33 13.87
CA LEU A 168 -28.14 -20.27 13.17
C LEU A 168 -27.58 -20.86 11.88
N VAL A 169 -27.85 -20.21 10.76
CA VAL A 169 -27.41 -20.58 9.42
C VAL A 169 -26.57 -19.44 8.87
N THR A 170 -25.36 -19.74 8.42
CA THR A 170 -24.55 -18.78 7.68
C THR A 170 -24.44 -19.14 6.22
N TYR A 171 -24.39 -18.12 5.36
CA TYR A 171 -24.29 -18.26 3.91
C TYR A 171 -23.05 -17.58 3.33
N GLU A 172 -22.68 -18.01 2.14
CA GLU A 172 -21.64 -17.38 1.32
C GLU A 172 -22.25 -16.50 0.22
N ILE A 173 -21.48 -15.49 -0.19
CA ILE A 173 -21.76 -14.63 -1.33
C ILE A 173 -20.53 -14.59 -2.23
N SER A 174 -19.39 -14.17 -1.67
CA SER A 174 -18.15 -13.92 -2.40
C SER A 174 -16.98 -14.80 -1.95
N ALA A 175 -17.05 -15.38 -0.75
CA ALA A 175 -16.01 -16.24 -0.19
C ALA A 175 -16.51 -17.68 -0.04
N PHE A 176 -15.68 -18.66 -0.42
CA PHE A 176 -16.01 -20.07 -0.23
C PHE A 176 -15.88 -20.44 1.26
N LEU A 177 -17.01 -20.61 1.95
CA LEU A 177 -17.02 -21.12 3.33
C LEU A 177 -16.77 -22.64 3.36
N ARG A 178 -16.32 -23.19 4.49
CA ARG A 178 -16.28 -24.65 4.74
C ARG A 178 -17.66 -25.10 5.22
N PRO A 179 -18.51 -25.73 4.38
CA PRO A 179 -19.91 -25.93 4.73
C PRO A 179 -20.11 -27.22 5.51
N ASN A 180 -21.15 -27.25 6.34
CA ASN A 180 -21.67 -28.49 6.92
C ASN A 180 -23.07 -28.85 6.37
N ALA A 181 -23.62 -28.01 5.48
CA ALA A 181 -24.87 -28.26 4.76
C ALA A 181 -24.77 -27.78 3.31
N LEU A 182 -25.28 -28.58 2.38
CA LEU A 182 -25.47 -28.21 0.98
C LEU A 182 -26.95 -28.32 0.64
N VAL A 183 -27.53 -27.30 0.02
CA VAL A 183 -28.94 -27.31 -0.42
C VAL A 183 -28.97 -27.42 -1.94
N ASP A 184 -29.75 -28.36 -2.48
CA ASP A 184 -30.00 -28.44 -3.92
C ASP A 184 -30.92 -27.31 -4.34
N ILE A 185 -30.42 -26.43 -5.19
CA ILE A 185 -31.14 -25.26 -5.71
C ILE A 185 -31.37 -25.37 -7.22
N THR A 186 -31.22 -26.56 -7.80
CA THR A 186 -31.31 -26.78 -9.25
C THR A 186 -32.61 -26.26 -9.84
N ASP A 187 -33.73 -26.52 -9.18
CA ASP A 187 -35.06 -26.11 -9.65
C ASP A 187 -35.39 -24.65 -9.30
N ASP A 188 -34.74 -24.12 -8.24
CA ASP A 188 -34.91 -22.75 -7.77
C ASP A 188 -34.04 -21.74 -8.52
N TRP A 189 -33.01 -22.23 -9.23
CA TRP A 189 -31.99 -21.43 -9.88
C TRP A 189 -32.53 -20.36 -10.84
N PRO A 190 -33.52 -20.65 -11.72
CA PRO A 190 -34.06 -19.62 -12.61
C PRO A 190 -34.74 -18.46 -11.86
N VAL A 191 -35.38 -18.76 -10.72
CA VAL A 191 -36.05 -17.75 -9.89
C VAL A 191 -35.01 -16.89 -9.18
N LEU A 192 -33.97 -17.52 -8.62
CA LEU A 192 -32.85 -16.81 -7.97
C LEU A 192 -32.15 -15.88 -8.95
N MET A 193 -31.80 -16.35 -10.15
CA MET A 193 -31.15 -15.51 -11.16
C MET A 193 -32.03 -14.34 -11.59
N ASN A 194 -33.32 -14.59 -11.84
CA ASN A 194 -34.26 -13.53 -12.18
C ASN A 194 -34.42 -12.50 -11.05
N ALA A 195 -34.41 -12.91 -9.79
CA ALA A 195 -34.43 -11.97 -8.66
C ALA A 195 -33.12 -11.18 -8.55
N SER A 196 -31.97 -11.84 -8.73
CA SER A 196 -30.65 -11.21 -8.69
C SER A 196 -30.44 -10.16 -9.80
N GLU A 197 -31.13 -10.29 -10.94
CA GLU A 197 -31.12 -9.28 -12.01
C GLU A 197 -31.78 -7.95 -11.61
N ALA A 198 -32.57 -7.91 -10.54
CA ALA A 198 -33.16 -6.66 -10.04
C ALA A 198 -32.09 -5.67 -9.53
N PHE A 199 -30.92 -6.16 -9.12
CA PHE A 199 -29.81 -5.35 -8.61
C PHE A 199 -28.93 -4.79 -9.74
N GLY A 200 -29.56 -4.18 -10.75
CA GLY A 200 -28.89 -3.66 -11.94
C GLY A 200 -27.75 -2.70 -11.61
N SER A 201 -27.96 -1.79 -10.65
CA SER A 201 -26.94 -0.83 -10.23
C SER A 201 -25.65 -1.47 -9.71
N GLN A 202 -25.70 -2.71 -9.21
CA GLN A 202 -24.52 -3.44 -8.74
C GLN A 202 -23.95 -4.37 -9.79
N ASN A 203 -24.83 -5.04 -10.53
CA ASN A 203 -24.43 -5.95 -11.60
C ASN A 203 -23.70 -5.21 -12.73
N ASP A 204 -23.95 -3.90 -12.89
CA ASP A 204 -23.20 -3.03 -13.81
C ASP A 204 -21.77 -2.70 -13.32
N ILE A 205 -21.51 -2.82 -12.01
CA ILE A 205 -20.22 -2.48 -11.38
C ILE A 205 -19.37 -3.74 -11.15
N GLN A 206 -20.01 -4.83 -10.74
CA GLN A 206 -19.35 -6.08 -10.36
C GLN A 206 -20.04 -7.28 -11.01
N PRO A 207 -19.29 -8.34 -11.37
CA PRO A 207 -19.84 -9.51 -12.06
C PRO A 207 -20.57 -10.47 -11.11
N TYR A 208 -21.44 -9.97 -10.24
CA TYR A 208 -22.09 -10.77 -9.18
C TYR A 208 -22.87 -11.96 -9.72
N LEU A 209 -23.60 -11.79 -10.83
CA LEU A 209 -24.35 -12.88 -11.46
C LEU A 209 -23.44 -14.03 -11.93
N GLU A 210 -22.26 -13.70 -12.46
CA GLU A 210 -21.28 -14.71 -12.88
C GLU A 210 -20.67 -15.42 -11.68
N VAL A 211 -20.32 -14.66 -10.63
CA VAL A 211 -19.76 -15.20 -9.38
C VAL A 211 -20.76 -16.14 -8.70
N LEU A 212 -22.02 -15.72 -8.54
CA LEU A 212 -23.09 -16.56 -7.97
C LEU A 212 -23.24 -17.86 -8.73
N ASN A 213 -23.26 -17.79 -10.07
CA ASN A 213 -23.36 -18.97 -10.91
C ASN A 213 -22.14 -19.89 -10.78
N ALA A 214 -20.93 -19.33 -10.68
CA ALA A 214 -19.70 -20.10 -10.49
C ALA A 214 -19.69 -20.81 -9.14
N VAL A 215 -20.01 -20.10 -8.04
CA VAL A 215 -20.09 -20.65 -6.68
C VAL A 215 -21.12 -21.78 -6.64
N ALA A 216 -22.35 -21.53 -7.09
CA ALA A 216 -23.41 -22.52 -7.07
C ALA A 216 -23.10 -23.76 -7.94
N THR A 217 -22.35 -23.57 -9.03
CA THR A 217 -21.87 -24.68 -9.88
C THR A 217 -20.78 -25.47 -9.18
N ALA A 218 -19.81 -24.81 -8.56
CA ALA A 218 -18.70 -25.45 -7.85
C ALA A 218 -19.20 -26.31 -6.68
N ARG A 219 -20.22 -25.84 -5.94
CA ARG A 219 -20.79 -26.56 -4.79
C ARG A 219 -21.47 -27.89 -5.12
N ARG A 220 -21.74 -28.17 -6.40
CA ARG A 220 -22.27 -29.47 -6.82
C ARG A 220 -21.20 -30.57 -6.89
N LEU A 221 -19.92 -30.25 -6.73
CA LEU A 221 -18.79 -31.16 -6.96
C LEU A 221 -18.92 -32.50 -6.23
N THR A 222 -19.39 -32.48 -4.98
CA THR A 222 -19.57 -33.66 -4.13
C THR A 222 -20.97 -34.27 -4.22
N LEU A 223 -21.84 -33.71 -5.07
CA LEU A 223 -23.23 -34.11 -5.24
C LEU A 223 -23.41 -34.92 -6.54
N GLY A 224 -24.43 -35.77 -6.55
CA GLY A 224 -24.72 -36.62 -7.72
C GLY A 224 -25.05 -35.80 -8.99
N PRO A 225 -24.94 -36.40 -10.18
CA PRO A 225 -25.03 -35.70 -11.47
C PRO A 225 -26.39 -35.04 -11.76
N LYS A 226 -27.44 -35.35 -10.97
CA LYS A 226 -28.75 -34.73 -11.06
C LYS A 226 -28.76 -33.30 -10.48
N VAL A 227 -27.86 -32.99 -9.55
CA VAL A 227 -27.72 -31.66 -8.96
C VAL A 227 -26.88 -30.79 -9.89
N LYS A 228 -27.50 -29.74 -10.45
CA LYS A 228 -26.82 -28.80 -11.35
C LYS A 228 -26.30 -27.58 -10.61
N ARG A 229 -26.95 -27.20 -9.51
CA ARG A 229 -26.61 -26.05 -8.67
C ARG A 229 -26.85 -26.40 -7.20
N ALA A 230 -25.94 -25.99 -6.33
CA ALA A 230 -26.08 -26.15 -4.89
C ALA A 230 -25.66 -24.87 -4.15
N ALA A 231 -26.34 -24.55 -3.06
CA ALA A 231 -25.93 -23.49 -2.13
C ALA A 231 -25.29 -24.12 -0.89
N ALA A 232 -24.27 -23.47 -0.35
CA ALA A 232 -23.53 -23.96 0.81
C ALA A 232 -23.81 -23.12 2.04
N PHE A 233 -23.98 -23.81 3.17
CA PHE A 233 -24.29 -23.18 4.45
C PHE A 233 -23.49 -23.82 5.58
N PHE A 234 -23.29 -23.04 6.65
CA PHE A 234 -22.85 -23.58 7.93
C PHE A 234 -23.95 -23.41 8.97
N VAL A 235 -24.39 -24.52 9.54
CA VAL A 235 -25.56 -24.59 10.41
C VAL A 235 -25.14 -25.05 11.79
N VAL A 236 -25.54 -24.29 12.81
CA VAL A 236 -25.29 -24.62 14.21
C VAL A 236 -26.57 -24.52 15.02
N ASP A 237 -26.70 -25.37 16.03
CA ASP A 237 -27.83 -25.35 16.95
C ASP A 237 -27.47 -24.65 18.27
N LYS A 238 -28.44 -24.59 19.19
CA LYS A 238 -28.22 -24.00 20.52
C LYS A 238 -27.12 -24.69 21.32
N ALA A 239 -26.97 -26.01 21.18
CA ALA A 239 -25.97 -26.76 21.95
C ALA A 239 -24.57 -26.35 21.49
N PHE A 240 -24.36 -26.27 20.18
CA PHE A 240 -23.12 -25.76 19.60
C PHE A 240 -22.81 -24.34 20.10
N ILE A 241 -23.78 -23.42 20.01
CA ILE A 241 -23.56 -22.03 20.41
C ILE A 241 -23.22 -21.99 21.91
N SER A 242 -24.01 -22.63 22.78
CA SER A 242 -23.77 -22.61 24.23
C SER A 242 -22.44 -23.22 24.68
N GLY A 243 -21.89 -24.16 23.92
CA GLY A 243 -20.64 -24.85 24.25
C GLY A 243 -19.41 -24.35 23.49
N GLY A 244 -19.58 -23.42 22.55
CA GLY A 244 -18.53 -22.92 21.66
C GLY A 244 -18.16 -21.47 21.94
N THR A 245 -17.02 -21.04 21.39
CA THR A 245 -16.61 -19.63 21.40
C THR A 245 -16.77 -19.03 20.01
N ILE A 246 -16.69 -17.71 19.91
CA ILE A 246 -16.75 -17.03 18.62
C ILE A 246 -15.57 -17.43 17.74
N GLU A 247 -14.38 -17.60 18.33
CA GLU A 247 -13.15 -18.03 17.64
C GLU A 247 -13.30 -19.44 17.07
N THR A 248 -13.84 -20.37 17.85
CA THR A 248 -14.02 -21.76 17.37
C THR A 248 -15.12 -21.85 16.31
N TRP A 249 -16.15 -21.01 16.38
CA TRP A 249 -17.20 -20.92 15.37
C TRP A 249 -16.69 -20.31 14.05
N VAL A 250 -15.87 -19.26 14.11
CA VAL A 250 -15.25 -18.63 12.93
C VAL A 250 -14.25 -19.59 12.27
N ALA A 251 -13.37 -20.23 13.06
CA ALA A 251 -12.35 -21.14 12.56
C ALA A 251 -12.92 -22.38 11.84
N GLN A 252 -14.19 -22.73 12.10
CA GLN A 252 -14.85 -23.85 11.43
C GLN A 252 -15.42 -23.51 10.05
N GLN A 253 -15.57 -22.22 9.72
CA GLN A 253 -16.25 -21.75 8.51
C GLN A 253 -15.32 -21.19 7.43
N GLY A 254 -14.09 -20.79 7.77
CA GLY A 254 -13.11 -20.23 6.82
C GLY A 254 -11.76 -20.95 6.86
N PRO A 255 -10.75 -20.51 6.09
CA PRO A 255 -9.40 -21.01 6.24
C PRO A 255 -8.93 -20.79 7.68
N SER A 256 -8.61 -21.88 8.36
CA SER A 256 -8.12 -21.90 9.73
C SER A 256 -6.82 -21.10 9.83
N ALA A 257 -6.84 -19.92 10.44
CA ALA A 257 -5.75 -19.58 11.34
C ALA A 257 -5.93 -20.51 12.54
N ASP A 258 -5.07 -21.52 12.63
CA ASP A 258 -5.02 -22.49 13.72
C ASP A 258 -5.12 -21.79 15.10
N PRO A 259 -6.14 -22.05 15.93
CA PRO A 259 -6.21 -21.54 17.30
C PRO A 259 -5.28 -22.29 18.28
N ALA A 260 -4.54 -23.31 17.83
CA ALA A 260 -3.72 -24.17 18.70
C ALA A 260 -2.23 -24.27 18.28
N GLY A 261 -1.73 -23.37 17.43
CA GLY A 261 -0.40 -23.47 16.81
C GLY A 261 0.63 -22.39 17.18
N LEU A 262 0.35 -21.50 18.13
CA LEU A 262 1.33 -20.54 18.66
C LEU A 262 1.29 -20.54 20.19
N PRO A 263 2.45 -20.62 20.90
CA PRO A 263 2.46 -20.53 22.35
C PRO A 263 1.94 -19.16 22.78
N SER A 264 0.83 -19.18 23.52
CA SER A 264 0.21 -18.02 24.17
C SER A 264 1.21 -17.32 25.10
N ILE A 265 1.54 -16.06 24.81
CA ILE A 265 2.09 -15.14 25.80
C ILE A 265 0.96 -14.21 26.21
N SER A 266 0.36 -14.46 27.38
CA SER A 266 -0.45 -13.46 28.08
C SER A 266 0.44 -12.69 29.06
N PRO A 267 0.24 -11.37 29.23
CA PRO A 267 1.08 -10.52 30.07
C PRO A 267 0.47 -10.31 31.47
N THR A 268 1.18 -10.63 32.56
CA THR A 268 1.02 -10.01 33.90
C THR A 268 2.13 -10.48 34.88
N PRO A 269 2.38 -9.80 36.02
CA PRO A 269 3.09 -8.53 36.29
C PRO A 269 4.43 -8.76 37.05
N PRO A 270 5.22 -7.72 37.43
CA PRO A 270 6.57 -7.91 37.96
C PRO A 270 6.56 -8.15 39.49
N LEU A 271 7.13 -9.28 39.94
CA LEU A 271 7.53 -9.54 41.33
C LEU A 271 8.81 -10.37 41.27
N ALA A 272 9.96 -9.78 41.58
CA ALA A 272 10.55 -9.63 42.92
C ALA A 272 11.63 -10.71 43.16
N GLU A 273 12.82 -10.23 43.45
CA GLU A 273 14.04 -10.99 43.71
C GLU A 273 13.84 -12.09 44.76
N SER A 274 14.37 -13.28 44.50
CA SER A 274 14.68 -14.26 45.55
C SER A 274 15.76 -15.24 45.07
N ARG A 275 16.93 -15.09 45.68
CA ARG A 275 18.10 -15.98 45.60
C ARG A 275 17.77 -17.37 46.16
N VAL A 276 18.14 -18.45 45.45
CA VAL A 276 18.66 -19.70 46.07
C VAL A 276 19.66 -20.35 45.09
N ALA A 277 20.79 -20.78 45.63
CA ALA A 277 21.95 -21.39 44.97
C ALA A 277 21.74 -22.88 44.62
N PRO A 278 22.65 -23.53 43.87
CA PRO A 278 22.41 -24.78 43.13
C PRO A 278 22.73 -26.02 43.96
N GLU A 279 22.02 -27.13 43.75
CA GLU A 279 22.55 -28.44 44.16
C GLU A 279 21.93 -29.65 43.42
N GLU A 280 22.85 -30.54 43.03
CA GLU A 280 22.76 -31.99 42.86
C GLU A 280 22.16 -32.63 41.59
N HIS A 281 23.08 -32.82 40.63
CA HIS A 281 23.19 -33.99 39.76
C HIS A 281 23.09 -35.32 40.55
N ARG A 282 22.13 -36.18 40.20
CA ARG A 282 22.32 -37.64 40.22
C ARG A 282 21.57 -38.33 39.06
N PRO A 283 22.16 -39.41 38.49
CA PRO A 283 21.88 -39.84 37.12
C PRO A 283 20.86 -41.01 37.06
N SER A 284 20.10 -41.09 35.97
CA SER A 284 19.37 -42.31 35.59
C SER A 284 20.15 -43.11 34.55
N ARG A 285 20.10 -44.44 34.72
CA ARG A 285 20.90 -45.51 34.11
C ARG A 285 20.50 -45.87 32.65
N PRO A 286 21.34 -46.63 31.94
CA PRO A 286 21.50 -46.61 30.47
C PRO A 286 20.69 -47.69 29.74
N VAL A 287 20.51 -47.50 28.42
CA VAL A 287 20.20 -48.58 27.48
C VAL A 287 21.35 -48.71 26.48
N ALA A 288 22.11 -49.79 26.66
CA ALA A 288 22.99 -50.53 25.74
C ALA A 288 23.80 -49.76 24.67
N SER A 289 25.06 -49.49 25.01
CA SER A 289 26.25 -49.67 24.14
C SER A 289 26.45 -51.18 23.84
N ASP A 290 27.14 -51.70 22.83
CA ASP A 290 28.26 -51.24 21.98
C ASP A 290 28.49 -52.32 20.87
N PRO A 291 29.36 -52.16 19.84
CA PRO A 291 30.80 -52.16 20.09
C PRO A 291 31.59 -51.09 19.33
N ALA A 292 32.18 -50.18 20.10
CA ALA A 292 33.55 -49.72 20.09
C ALA A 292 34.34 -50.00 18.82
N ALA A 293 34.64 -48.93 18.11
CA ALA A 293 36.01 -48.63 17.77
C ALA A 293 36.43 -47.36 18.52
N ASP A 294 37.18 -47.63 19.57
CA ASP A 294 38.06 -46.72 20.29
C ASP A 294 39.00 -46.00 19.31
N SER A 295 38.87 -44.68 19.19
CA SER A 295 40.02 -43.83 18.87
C SER A 295 39.85 -42.46 19.49
N LYS A 296 40.64 -42.23 20.54
CA LYS A 296 41.28 -40.95 20.89
C LYS A 296 41.20 -39.95 19.73
N GLY A 297 40.87 -38.70 20.04
CA GLY A 297 40.99 -37.57 19.12
C GLY A 297 42.37 -37.53 18.47
N THR A 298 42.52 -38.23 17.36
CA THR A 298 43.52 -37.96 16.34
C THR A 298 43.02 -36.69 15.69
N VAL A 299 43.63 -35.56 16.08
CA VAL A 299 43.77 -34.42 15.19
C VAL A 299 44.29 -35.01 13.88
N LEU A 300 43.41 -35.13 12.87
CA LEU A 300 43.85 -35.47 11.53
C LEU A 300 44.94 -34.45 11.18
N PRO A 301 46.12 -34.87 10.68
CA PRO A 301 47.11 -33.91 10.20
C PRO A 301 46.40 -32.96 9.23
N ALA A 302 46.56 -31.66 9.40
CA ALA A 302 45.76 -30.68 8.69
C ALA A 302 45.92 -30.88 7.17
N GLU A 303 44.93 -31.52 6.56
CA GLU A 303 44.97 -31.89 5.16
C GLU A 303 44.80 -30.64 4.31
N ARG A 304 45.66 -30.47 3.31
CA ARG A 304 45.61 -29.33 2.39
C ARG A 304 44.26 -29.28 1.67
N VAL A 305 43.65 -28.09 1.62
CA VAL A 305 42.41 -27.87 0.85
C VAL A 305 42.73 -26.94 -0.31
N SER A 306 42.35 -27.39 -1.51
CA SER A 306 42.46 -26.63 -2.75
C SER A 306 41.13 -25.96 -3.05
N VAL A 307 41.12 -24.63 -3.12
CA VAL A 307 39.91 -23.85 -3.34
C VAL A 307 39.91 -23.30 -4.75
N VAL A 308 38.95 -23.75 -5.56
CA VAL A 308 38.69 -23.23 -6.91
C VAL A 308 38.00 -21.88 -6.79
N VAL A 309 38.66 -20.83 -7.27
CA VAL A 309 38.12 -19.47 -7.30
C VAL A 309 37.99 -19.01 -8.76
N ARG A 310 36.76 -18.84 -9.24
CA ARG A 310 36.49 -18.40 -10.61
C ARG A 310 36.05 -16.95 -10.61
N THR A 311 36.58 -16.17 -11.53
CA THR A 311 36.21 -14.76 -11.63
C THR A 311 36.25 -14.22 -13.05
N LYS A 312 35.42 -13.21 -13.30
CA LYS A 312 35.40 -12.44 -14.54
C LYS A 312 34.74 -11.08 -14.29
N ASP A 313 35.49 -9.99 -14.52
CA ASP A 313 34.98 -8.61 -14.47
C ASP A 313 34.34 -8.19 -13.12
N ARG A 314 34.74 -8.81 -12.00
CA ARG A 314 34.15 -8.59 -10.66
C ARG A 314 35.21 -8.44 -9.54
N PRO A 315 36.07 -7.42 -9.61
CA PRO A 315 37.24 -7.32 -8.73
C PRO A 315 36.87 -7.10 -7.25
N GLU A 316 35.81 -6.35 -6.97
CA GLU A 316 35.37 -6.08 -5.58
C GLU A 316 34.76 -7.33 -4.93
N LEU A 317 33.97 -8.11 -5.68
CA LEU A 317 33.40 -9.35 -5.18
C LEU A 317 34.50 -10.38 -4.92
N LEU A 318 35.43 -10.54 -5.88
CA LEU A 318 36.60 -11.39 -5.72
C LEU A 318 37.39 -11.08 -4.45
N LYS A 319 37.57 -9.78 -4.15
CA LYS A 319 38.25 -9.33 -2.94
C LYS A 319 37.54 -9.81 -1.67
N GLU A 320 36.20 -9.71 -1.62
CA GLU A 320 35.40 -10.21 -0.49
C GLU A 320 35.51 -11.73 -0.35
N ALA A 321 35.44 -12.46 -1.47
CA ALA A 321 35.59 -13.91 -1.48
C ALA A 321 36.97 -14.32 -0.94
N LEU A 322 38.06 -13.74 -1.46
CA LEU A 322 39.42 -14.02 -0.99
C LEU A 322 39.64 -13.64 0.48
N GLN A 323 39.03 -12.56 0.96
CA GLN A 323 39.06 -12.22 2.39
C GLN A 323 38.38 -13.30 3.23
N SER A 324 37.22 -13.80 2.81
CA SER A 324 36.52 -14.89 3.53
C SER A 324 37.32 -16.18 3.62
N LEU A 325 38.15 -16.45 2.59
CA LEU A 325 39.07 -17.58 2.57
C LEU A 325 40.31 -17.33 3.45
N ALA A 326 40.85 -16.12 3.44
CA ALA A 326 41.96 -15.72 4.30
C ALA A 326 41.59 -15.80 5.79
N ASP A 327 40.34 -15.47 6.13
CA ASP A 327 39.78 -15.50 7.50
C ASP A 327 39.48 -16.91 8.04
N GLN A 328 39.71 -17.97 7.24
CA GLN A 328 39.58 -19.35 7.71
C GLN A 328 40.65 -19.68 8.76
N ASP A 329 40.30 -20.52 9.72
CA ASP A 329 41.19 -21.03 10.76
C ASP A 329 41.99 -22.28 10.32
N HIS A 330 41.56 -22.95 9.26
CA HIS A 330 42.23 -24.11 8.69
C HIS A 330 43.43 -23.71 7.82
N ARG A 331 44.54 -24.46 7.93
CA ARG A 331 45.72 -24.36 7.05
C ARG A 331 46.36 -25.74 6.89
N PRO A 332 47.01 -26.05 5.75
CA PRO A 332 47.28 -25.17 4.61
C PRO A 332 46.08 -25.04 3.65
N LEU A 333 45.93 -23.84 3.07
CA LEU A 333 44.93 -23.50 2.05
C LEU A 333 45.63 -22.97 0.80
N GLU A 334 45.27 -23.52 -0.34
CA GLU A 334 45.65 -22.97 -1.65
C GLU A 334 44.42 -22.42 -2.37
N ALA A 335 44.55 -21.21 -2.90
CA ALA A 335 43.52 -20.53 -3.66
C ALA A 335 43.94 -20.53 -5.13
N ILE A 336 43.18 -21.22 -5.97
CA ILE A 336 43.46 -21.34 -7.40
C ILE A 336 42.50 -20.41 -8.13
N VAL A 337 42.97 -19.21 -8.40
CA VAL A 337 42.19 -18.13 -9.00
C VAL A 337 42.30 -18.20 -10.52
N ILE A 338 41.20 -18.51 -11.18
CA ILE A 338 41.10 -18.55 -12.65
C ILE A 338 40.28 -17.34 -13.11
N ASN A 339 40.95 -16.41 -13.78
CA ASN A 339 40.33 -15.25 -14.41
C ASN A 339 39.92 -15.61 -15.85
N ASP A 340 38.61 -15.74 -16.11
CA ASP A 340 38.06 -16.16 -17.40
C ASP A 340 38.00 -15.02 -18.46
N GLY A 341 39.10 -14.28 -18.55
CA GLY A 341 39.26 -13.12 -19.41
C GLY A 341 38.68 -11.83 -18.83
N GLY A 342 38.69 -10.76 -19.63
CA GLY A 342 38.22 -9.44 -19.18
C GLY A 342 39.31 -8.61 -18.50
N ILE A 343 38.98 -7.97 -17.38
CA ILE A 343 39.90 -7.08 -16.65
C ILE A 343 41.06 -7.82 -15.97
N GLU A 344 42.17 -7.10 -15.77
CA GLU A 344 43.29 -7.55 -14.94
C GLU A 344 42.94 -7.49 -13.45
N ILE A 345 43.29 -8.54 -12.70
CA ILE A 345 42.95 -8.69 -11.27
C ILE A 345 44.18 -8.76 -10.36
N THR A 346 45.39 -8.63 -10.91
CA THR A 346 46.65 -8.80 -10.14
C THR A 346 46.72 -7.90 -8.90
N ASP A 347 46.22 -6.68 -8.98
CA ASP A 347 46.18 -5.75 -7.83
C ASP A 347 45.17 -6.17 -6.74
N VAL A 348 44.12 -6.94 -7.11
CA VAL A 348 43.15 -7.52 -6.16
C VAL A 348 43.78 -8.67 -5.38
N LEU A 349 44.67 -9.44 -6.01
CA LEU A 349 45.30 -10.62 -5.40
C LEU A 349 46.44 -10.26 -4.44
N ARG A 350 47.23 -9.22 -4.77
CA ARG A 350 48.44 -8.82 -4.04
C ARG A 350 48.27 -8.72 -2.51
N PRO A 351 47.17 -8.18 -1.94
CA PRO A 351 46.98 -8.11 -0.48
C PRO A 351 46.90 -9.47 0.22
N PHE A 352 46.56 -10.53 -0.52
CA PHE A 352 46.30 -11.87 0.02
C PHE A 352 47.46 -12.84 -0.16
N GLU A 353 48.49 -12.50 -0.97
CA GLU A 353 49.65 -13.36 -1.24
C GLU A 353 50.43 -13.77 0.02
N ASN A 354 50.36 -12.97 1.10
CA ASN A 354 50.99 -13.29 2.39
C ASN A 354 50.12 -14.17 3.31
N GLN A 355 48.83 -14.36 2.98
CA GLN A 355 47.85 -15.06 3.81
C GLN A 355 47.37 -16.38 3.19
N LEU A 356 47.42 -16.47 1.86
CA LEU A 356 46.98 -17.60 1.04
C LEU A 356 48.06 -18.01 0.05
N GLU A 357 48.19 -19.30 -0.21
CA GLU A 357 48.98 -19.79 -1.34
C GLU A 357 48.17 -19.58 -2.63
N ILE A 358 48.43 -18.49 -3.36
CA ILE A 358 47.65 -18.13 -4.56
C ILE A 358 48.31 -18.66 -5.82
N ILE A 359 47.56 -19.43 -6.60
CA ILE A 359 47.89 -19.81 -7.98
C ILE A 359 46.92 -19.05 -8.88
N HIS A 360 47.44 -18.15 -9.71
CA HIS A 360 46.62 -17.36 -10.64
C HIS A 360 46.91 -17.73 -12.10
N GLU A 361 45.85 -17.93 -12.88
CA GLU A 361 45.89 -18.05 -14.34
C GLU A 361 44.80 -17.19 -14.96
N ARG A 362 45.16 -16.42 -15.99
CA ARG A 362 44.21 -15.70 -16.83
C ARG A 362 44.01 -16.47 -18.14
N LEU A 363 42.76 -16.70 -18.51
CA LEU A 363 42.35 -17.27 -19.79
C LEU A 363 42.06 -16.13 -20.76
N ASP A 364 42.77 -16.08 -21.89
CA ASP A 364 42.55 -15.08 -22.93
C ASP A 364 42.64 -15.72 -24.33
N PRO A 365 41.52 -15.86 -25.07
CA PRO A 365 40.17 -15.46 -24.68
C PRO A 365 39.61 -16.33 -23.54
N GLY A 366 38.59 -15.82 -22.84
CA GLY A 366 37.85 -16.60 -21.85
C GLY A 366 37.20 -17.84 -22.48
N LEU A 367 37.19 -18.94 -21.74
CA LEU A 367 36.70 -20.26 -22.15
C LEU A 367 35.39 -20.66 -21.45
N GLY A 368 34.92 -19.86 -20.49
CA GLY A 368 33.69 -20.08 -19.76
C GLY A 368 33.90 -20.74 -18.39
N ARG A 369 32.82 -20.73 -17.60
CA ARG A 369 32.81 -21.10 -16.18
C ARG A 369 33.22 -22.56 -15.90
N CYS A 370 32.80 -23.50 -16.76
CA CYS A 370 33.13 -24.92 -16.61
C CYS A 370 34.60 -25.20 -16.94
N ALA A 371 35.10 -24.66 -18.06
CA ALA A 371 36.51 -24.74 -18.43
C ALA A 371 37.40 -24.10 -17.35
N ALA A 372 37.04 -22.92 -16.85
CA ALA A 372 37.77 -22.27 -15.76
C ALA A 372 37.83 -23.14 -14.49
N ALA A 373 36.75 -23.83 -14.12
CA ALA A 373 36.76 -24.78 -13.00
C ALA A 373 37.72 -25.95 -13.26
N ASN A 374 37.70 -26.55 -14.44
CA ASN A 374 38.60 -27.65 -14.79
C ASN A 374 40.06 -27.24 -14.79
N ARG A 375 40.40 -26.04 -15.30
CA ARG A 375 41.75 -25.47 -15.19
C ARG A 375 42.22 -25.37 -13.74
N ALA A 376 41.33 -25.01 -12.82
CA ALA A 376 41.65 -24.99 -11.40
C ALA A 376 41.83 -26.39 -10.82
N ILE A 377 40.94 -27.34 -11.15
CA ILE A 377 41.01 -28.75 -10.71
C ILE A 377 42.32 -29.43 -11.16
N GLU A 378 42.78 -29.14 -12.38
CA GLU A 378 44.05 -29.65 -12.90
C GLU A 378 45.25 -29.16 -12.07
N ARG A 379 45.21 -27.90 -11.62
CA ARG A 379 46.29 -27.27 -10.84
C ARG A 379 46.24 -27.61 -9.35
N ALA A 380 45.10 -28.10 -8.84
CA ALA A 380 44.92 -28.43 -7.44
C ALA A 380 45.89 -29.53 -6.96
N THR A 381 46.42 -29.35 -5.75
CA THR A 381 47.42 -30.25 -5.16
C THR A 381 46.99 -30.83 -3.82
N GLY A 382 46.00 -30.22 -3.15
CA GLY A 382 45.43 -30.73 -1.92
C GLY A 382 44.56 -31.98 -2.10
N PRO A 383 44.52 -32.91 -1.13
CA PRO A 383 43.61 -34.06 -1.18
C PRO A 383 42.13 -33.68 -1.19
N TRP A 384 41.79 -32.48 -0.71
CA TRP A 384 40.45 -31.92 -0.73
C TRP A 384 40.33 -30.78 -1.75
N LEU A 385 39.17 -30.72 -2.38
CA LEU A 385 38.74 -29.69 -3.30
C LEU A 385 37.50 -28.98 -2.73
N ALA A 386 37.53 -27.66 -2.74
CA ALA A 386 36.39 -26.79 -2.43
C ALA A 386 36.18 -25.79 -3.57
N PHE A 387 34.99 -25.20 -3.62
CA PHE A 387 34.69 -24.11 -4.54
C PHE A 387 34.44 -22.83 -3.76
N LEU A 388 34.76 -21.70 -4.37
CA LEU A 388 34.43 -20.35 -3.91
C LEU A 388 34.31 -19.45 -5.13
N ASP A 389 33.09 -19.28 -5.63
CA ASP A 389 32.85 -18.30 -6.68
C ASP A 389 33.10 -16.88 -6.15
N ASP A 390 33.45 -15.96 -7.05
CA ASP A 390 33.87 -14.60 -6.66
C ASP A 390 32.78 -13.79 -5.93
N ASP A 391 31.52 -14.20 -6.00
CA ASP A 391 30.37 -13.58 -5.34
C ASP A 391 29.94 -14.25 -4.03
N ASP A 392 30.56 -15.36 -3.64
CA ASP A 392 30.21 -16.15 -2.45
C ASP A 392 31.16 -15.93 -1.26
N ILE A 393 30.76 -16.41 -0.08
CA ILE A 393 31.51 -16.21 1.17
C ILE A 393 31.61 -17.52 1.95
N TRP A 394 32.83 -17.95 2.29
CA TRP A 394 33.04 -18.97 3.31
C TRP A 394 32.90 -18.38 4.72
N LEU A 395 32.13 -19.02 5.60
CA LEU A 395 32.02 -18.58 6.99
C LEU A 395 33.26 -19.01 7.76
N SER A 396 33.71 -18.19 8.72
CA SER A 396 34.86 -18.53 9.56
C SER A 396 34.67 -19.88 10.25
N GLY A 397 35.69 -20.74 10.19
CA GLY A 397 35.67 -22.11 10.69
C GLY A 397 34.88 -23.12 9.83
N GLY A 398 34.35 -22.71 8.67
CA GLY A 398 33.53 -23.56 7.82
C GLY A 398 34.28 -24.80 7.33
N ILE A 399 35.52 -24.62 6.84
CA ILE A 399 36.37 -25.73 6.40
C ILE A 399 36.68 -26.68 7.56
N THR A 400 37.04 -26.15 8.73
CA THR A 400 37.33 -26.93 9.94
C THR A 400 36.13 -27.76 10.38
N ARG A 401 34.91 -27.19 10.34
CA ARG A 401 33.68 -27.92 10.69
C ARG A 401 33.40 -29.11 9.75
N LEU A 402 33.65 -28.94 8.45
CA LEU A 402 33.50 -30.01 7.47
C LEU A 402 34.55 -31.11 7.68
N LEU A 403 35.82 -30.73 7.82
CA LEU A 403 36.92 -31.69 8.05
C LEU A 403 36.79 -32.45 9.38
N ALA A 404 36.28 -31.81 10.43
CA ALA A 404 36.06 -32.48 11.72
C ALA A 404 35.05 -33.63 11.63
N SER A 405 34.15 -33.57 10.65
CA SER A 405 33.14 -34.59 10.39
C SER A 405 33.56 -35.55 9.28
N ALA A 406 34.78 -35.41 8.74
CA ALA A 406 35.33 -36.25 7.69
C ALA A 406 35.91 -37.54 8.28
N PRO A 407 35.29 -38.72 8.08
CA PRO A 407 35.88 -39.96 8.53
C PRO A 407 37.13 -40.34 7.69
N SER A 408 37.26 -39.82 6.46
CA SER A 408 38.41 -39.91 5.55
C SER A 408 38.14 -39.11 4.26
N ASN A 409 39.14 -38.95 3.38
CA ASN A 409 39.00 -38.41 2.01
C ASN A 409 38.24 -39.33 1.02
N LYS A 410 37.21 -40.04 1.50
CA LYS A 410 36.42 -41.02 0.75
C LYS A 410 34.94 -40.69 0.74
N SER A 411 34.57 -39.46 1.06
CA SER A 411 33.18 -38.98 1.07
C SER A 411 33.16 -37.55 0.56
N VAL A 412 32.06 -37.16 -0.08
CA VAL A 412 31.74 -35.74 -0.27
C VAL A 412 31.12 -35.24 1.03
N ILE A 413 31.59 -34.12 1.56
CA ILE A 413 31.13 -33.57 2.83
C ILE A 413 30.57 -32.20 2.56
N TYR A 414 29.38 -31.91 3.06
CA TYR A 414 28.74 -30.63 2.84
C TYR A 414 27.98 -30.16 4.08
N GLY A 415 27.91 -28.85 4.24
CA GLY A 415 27.28 -28.22 5.40
C GLY A 415 26.06 -27.40 5.03
N THR A 416 25.52 -26.70 6.03
CA THR A 416 24.43 -25.75 5.85
C THR A 416 24.95 -24.48 5.17
N VAL A 417 24.26 -24.02 4.12
CA VAL A 417 24.61 -22.81 3.37
C VAL A 417 23.42 -21.85 3.39
N SER A 418 23.66 -20.64 3.87
CA SER A 418 22.63 -19.60 3.93
C SER A 418 22.73 -18.66 2.73
N ALA A 419 21.70 -18.65 1.88
CA ALA A 419 21.58 -17.72 0.78
C ALA A 419 21.01 -16.37 1.23
N PHE A 420 21.52 -15.28 0.69
CA PHE A 420 21.04 -13.92 0.97
C PHE A 420 20.96 -13.07 -0.30
N SER A 421 19.98 -12.18 -0.37
CA SER A 421 19.87 -11.16 -1.42
C SER A 421 20.32 -9.80 -0.91
N ILE A 422 20.83 -8.95 -1.80
CA ILE A 422 21.11 -7.54 -1.50
C ILE A 422 19.97 -6.69 -2.05
N ASP A 423 19.31 -5.93 -1.18
CA ASP A 423 18.27 -4.99 -1.57
C ASP A 423 18.88 -3.86 -2.39
N THR A 424 18.39 -3.67 -3.62
CA THR A 424 18.95 -2.68 -4.56
C THR A 424 18.63 -1.23 -4.17
N THR A 425 17.71 -1.01 -3.22
CA THR A 425 17.29 0.33 -2.81
C THR A 425 18.12 0.88 -1.64
N ASP A 426 18.51 0.02 -0.69
CA ASP A 426 19.22 0.42 0.53
C ASP A 426 20.52 -0.36 0.79
N GLY A 427 20.85 -1.36 -0.04
CA GLY A 427 22.05 -2.19 0.08
C GLY A 427 22.01 -3.21 1.22
N THR A 428 20.86 -3.41 1.88
CA THR A 428 20.75 -4.33 3.01
C THR A 428 20.74 -5.79 2.58
N GLN A 429 21.37 -6.65 3.38
CA GLN A 429 21.35 -8.10 3.16
C GLN A 429 20.07 -8.69 3.77
N ARG A 430 19.30 -9.42 2.97
CA ARG A 430 18.09 -10.13 3.41
C ARG A 430 18.26 -11.63 3.27
N PRO A 431 17.85 -12.45 4.26
CA PRO A 431 17.82 -13.90 4.11
C PRO A 431 16.96 -14.29 2.91
N PHE A 432 17.46 -15.19 2.07
CA PHE A 432 16.77 -15.66 0.87
C PHE A 432 16.34 -17.13 0.99
N HIS A 433 17.28 -18.00 1.35
CA HIS A 433 17.05 -19.44 1.49
C HIS A 433 18.12 -20.08 2.37
N THR A 434 17.87 -21.27 2.93
CA THR A 434 18.89 -22.06 3.63
C THR A 434 18.92 -23.45 3.03
N PHE A 435 20.08 -23.81 2.47
CA PHE A 435 20.36 -25.16 2.00
C PHE A 435 20.96 -25.97 3.14
N GLY A 436 20.49 -27.20 3.33
CA GLY A 436 21.03 -28.10 4.36
C GLY A 436 20.06 -29.22 4.68
N ALA A 437 20.32 -30.40 4.12
CA ALA A 437 19.53 -31.60 4.37
C ALA A 437 20.42 -32.86 4.30
N PRO A 438 20.07 -33.93 5.05
CA PRO A 438 20.70 -35.24 4.89
C PRO A 438 20.65 -35.70 3.43
N PHE A 439 21.68 -36.44 3.02
CA PHE A 439 21.80 -36.86 1.64
C PHE A 439 20.72 -37.87 1.25
N ASP A 440 19.99 -37.57 0.17
CA ASP A 440 19.06 -38.47 -0.50
C ASP A 440 19.39 -38.48 -1.99
N SER A 441 19.74 -39.67 -2.51
CA SER A 441 20.16 -39.84 -3.89
C SER A 441 19.02 -39.72 -4.90
N ASP A 442 17.79 -40.05 -4.50
CA ASP A 442 16.61 -39.87 -5.35
C ASP A 442 16.16 -38.40 -5.35
N ALA A 443 16.26 -37.72 -4.21
CA ALA A 443 16.06 -36.27 -4.14
C ALA A 443 17.07 -35.53 -5.03
N LEU A 444 18.36 -35.94 -4.99
CA LEU A 444 19.38 -35.36 -5.86
C LEU A 444 19.10 -35.65 -7.34
N LEU A 445 18.46 -36.76 -7.70
CA LEU A 445 18.04 -37.00 -9.09
C LEU A 445 16.90 -36.08 -9.55
N PHE A 446 16.13 -35.54 -8.62
CA PHE A 446 15.01 -34.63 -8.89
C PHE A 446 15.46 -33.17 -8.95
N GLU A 447 16.24 -32.72 -7.97
CA GLU A 447 16.71 -31.34 -7.88
C GLU A 447 18.04 -31.28 -7.11
N ASN A 448 18.91 -30.35 -7.50
CA ASN A 448 20.12 -30.08 -6.73
C ASN A 448 19.78 -29.27 -5.46
N PHE A 449 19.93 -29.88 -4.30
CA PHE A 449 19.76 -29.22 -3.00
C PHE A 449 21.10 -28.95 -2.29
N ILE A 450 22.24 -29.22 -2.94
CA ILE A 450 23.58 -29.09 -2.37
C ILE A 450 24.34 -27.98 -3.11
N PRO A 451 24.57 -26.81 -2.50
CA PRO A 451 25.39 -25.76 -3.08
C PRO A 451 26.87 -26.15 -3.07
N ILE A 452 27.55 -26.01 -4.22
CA ILE A 452 28.97 -26.40 -4.36
C ILE A 452 29.92 -25.62 -3.45
N ILE A 453 29.59 -24.37 -3.11
CA ILE A 453 30.30 -23.52 -2.14
C ILE A 453 30.39 -24.15 -0.74
N GLY A 454 29.42 -24.99 -0.34
CA GLY A 454 29.36 -25.57 1.00
C GLY A 454 30.04 -26.93 1.13
N CYS A 455 30.85 -27.34 0.14
CA CYS A 455 31.31 -28.72 -0.02
C CYS A 455 32.83 -28.88 0.05
N LEU A 456 33.28 -29.98 0.64
CA LEU A 456 34.61 -30.57 0.46
C LEU A 456 34.49 -31.90 -0.29
N MET A 457 35.22 -32.01 -1.39
CA MET A 457 35.24 -33.19 -2.26
C MET A 457 36.64 -33.79 -2.34
N PRO A 458 36.80 -35.12 -2.40
CA PRO A 458 38.11 -35.72 -2.66
C PRO A 458 38.58 -35.36 -4.07
N LEU A 459 39.72 -34.69 -4.20
CA LEU A 459 40.24 -34.20 -5.49
C LEU A 459 40.42 -35.33 -6.51
N GLU A 460 40.99 -36.45 -6.07
CA GLU A 460 41.22 -37.61 -6.95
C GLU A 460 39.92 -38.24 -7.44
N ALA A 461 38.85 -38.21 -6.64
CA ALA A 461 37.55 -38.69 -7.09
C ALA A 461 36.98 -37.78 -8.17
N VAL A 462 37.06 -36.46 -8.00
CA VAL A 462 36.63 -35.48 -9.00
C VAL A 462 37.41 -35.66 -10.31
N ARG A 463 38.73 -35.86 -10.24
CA ARG A 463 39.56 -36.14 -11.42
C ARG A 463 39.21 -37.46 -12.09
N SER A 464 38.96 -38.52 -11.32
CA SER A 464 38.66 -39.85 -11.86
C SER A 464 37.38 -39.90 -12.71
N ILE A 465 36.43 -39.00 -12.44
CA ILE A 465 35.19 -38.87 -13.22
C ILE A 465 35.28 -37.80 -14.32
N GLY A 466 36.48 -37.25 -14.57
CA GLY A 466 36.76 -36.27 -15.62
C GLY A 466 36.51 -34.81 -15.26
N GLY A 467 36.35 -34.46 -13.98
CA GLY A 467 36.09 -33.07 -13.57
C GLY A 467 34.66 -32.59 -13.86
N ILE A 468 34.52 -31.30 -14.15
CA ILE A 468 33.26 -30.68 -14.57
C ILE A 468 33.03 -30.93 -16.06
N ASP A 469 31.77 -31.16 -16.45
CA ASP A 469 31.41 -31.28 -17.87
C ASP A 469 31.36 -29.89 -18.52
N GLU A 470 32.24 -29.64 -19.50
CA GLU A 470 32.34 -28.36 -20.21
C GLU A 470 31.24 -28.16 -21.25
N GLU A 471 30.49 -29.20 -21.62
CA GLU A 471 29.35 -29.09 -22.54
C GLU A 471 28.10 -28.50 -21.85
N LEU A 472 28.08 -28.44 -20.52
CA LEU A 472 26.98 -27.87 -19.75
C LEU A 472 27.11 -26.34 -19.60
N GLU A 473 26.06 -25.63 -19.97
CA GLU A 473 25.96 -24.18 -19.79
C GLU A 473 25.53 -23.78 -18.35
N CYS A 474 24.85 -24.67 -17.63
CA CYS A 474 24.45 -24.50 -16.23
C CYS A 474 24.18 -25.85 -15.55
N PHE A 475 24.09 -25.87 -14.22
CA PHE A 475 23.93 -27.07 -13.39
C PHE A 475 25.10 -28.05 -13.48
N GLU A 476 26.30 -27.51 -13.71
CA GLU A 476 27.53 -28.27 -13.82
C GLU A 476 27.91 -28.95 -12.48
N ASP A 477 27.54 -28.32 -11.37
CA ASP A 477 27.66 -28.85 -10.01
C ASP A 477 26.70 -30.01 -9.76
N TRP A 478 25.47 -29.91 -10.25
CA TRP A 478 24.47 -30.96 -10.14
C TRP A 478 24.92 -32.24 -10.84
N ASP A 479 25.40 -32.13 -12.09
CA ASP A 479 25.97 -33.26 -12.81
C ASP A 479 27.18 -33.87 -12.07
N LEU A 480 28.05 -33.02 -11.54
CA LEU A 480 29.22 -33.46 -10.77
C LEU A 480 28.79 -34.30 -9.56
N PHE A 481 27.82 -33.83 -8.77
CA PHE A 481 27.33 -34.57 -7.61
C PHE A 481 26.61 -35.85 -8.00
N LEU A 482 25.84 -35.84 -9.09
CA LEU A 482 25.22 -37.05 -9.62
C LEU A 482 26.26 -38.08 -10.05
N ARG A 483 27.38 -37.67 -10.65
CA ARG A 483 28.48 -38.58 -11.01
C ARG A 483 29.23 -39.10 -9.77
N LEU A 484 29.56 -38.23 -8.81
CA LEU A 484 30.26 -38.61 -7.58
C LEU A 484 29.43 -39.54 -6.70
N SER A 485 28.11 -39.33 -6.61
CA SER A 485 27.21 -40.16 -5.79
C SER A 485 27.11 -41.61 -6.24
N LYS A 486 27.61 -41.94 -7.44
CA LYS A 486 27.70 -43.34 -7.92
C LYS A 486 28.76 -44.14 -7.17
N SER A 487 29.80 -43.48 -6.67
CA SER A 487 30.99 -44.14 -6.09
C SER A 487 31.36 -43.65 -4.70
N LEU A 488 30.83 -42.52 -4.25
CA LEU A 488 31.12 -41.94 -2.95
C LEU A 488 29.86 -41.72 -2.12
N PRO A 489 29.92 -41.97 -0.81
CA PRO A 489 28.91 -41.48 0.12
C PRO A 489 29.01 -39.95 0.26
N PHE A 490 27.87 -39.35 0.60
CA PHE A 490 27.73 -37.94 0.88
C PHE A 490 27.37 -37.77 2.36
N VAL A 491 28.08 -36.89 3.06
CA VAL A 491 27.94 -36.68 4.50
C VAL A 491 27.49 -35.25 4.74
N TYR A 492 26.29 -35.11 5.30
CA TYR A 492 25.76 -33.82 5.73
C TYR A 492 26.23 -33.47 7.14
N VAL A 493 26.78 -32.27 7.29
CA VAL A 493 27.16 -31.67 8.57
C VAL A 493 26.16 -30.57 8.89
N ASN A 494 25.36 -30.75 9.94
CA ASN A 494 24.37 -29.75 10.36
C ASN A 494 25.05 -28.56 11.07
N ALA A 495 25.78 -27.76 10.30
CA ALA A 495 26.45 -26.55 10.74
C ALA A 495 26.59 -25.56 9.58
N ASP A 496 26.45 -24.27 9.87
CA ASP A 496 26.65 -23.22 8.87
C ASP A 496 28.11 -23.15 8.42
N VAL A 497 28.35 -23.26 7.11
CA VAL A 497 29.71 -23.29 6.55
C VAL A 497 29.97 -22.20 5.52
N ALA A 498 28.95 -21.74 4.82
CA ALA A 498 29.10 -20.71 3.79
C ALA A 498 27.82 -19.89 3.61
N ARG A 499 27.96 -18.78 2.87
CA ARG A 499 26.86 -17.94 2.44
C ARG A 499 26.88 -17.76 0.93
N TYR A 500 25.72 -17.97 0.32
CA TYR A 500 25.51 -17.86 -1.13
C TYR A 500 24.87 -16.51 -1.47
N ARG A 501 25.42 -15.76 -2.42
CA ARG A 501 24.88 -14.44 -2.77
C ARG A 501 23.91 -14.53 -3.95
N VAL A 502 22.70 -14.02 -3.74
CA VAL A 502 21.65 -13.94 -4.78
C VAL A 502 21.54 -12.50 -5.27
N PHE A 503 21.70 -12.31 -6.58
CA PHE A 503 21.41 -11.03 -7.23
C PHE A 503 19.92 -11.00 -7.64
N GLY A 504 19.26 -9.83 -7.68
CA GLY A 504 17.87 -9.75 -8.14
C GLY A 504 16.84 -10.55 -7.31
N SER A 505 15.73 -10.98 -7.95
CA SER A 505 14.57 -11.58 -7.29
C SER A 505 14.57 -13.12 -7.23
N GLY A 506 15.67 -13.78 -7.57
CA GLY A 506 15.76 -15.24 -7.50
C GLY A 506 17.13 -15.79 -7.88
N PHE A 507 17.29 -17.12 -7.79
CA PHE A 507 18.48 -17.83 -8.32
C PHE A 507 18.63 -17.71 -9.85
N ILE A 508 17.66 -17.12 -10.54
CA ILE A 508 17.58 -16.98 -11.99
C ILE A 508 18.09 -15.58 -12.40
N THR A 509 19.41 -15.40 -12.48
CA THR A 509 20.00 -14.06 -12.70
C THR A 509 20.97 -13.98 -13.87
N GLY A 510 21.19 -15.08 -14.60
CA GLY A 510 22.02 -15.11 -15.80
C GLY A 510 21.30 -14.65 -17.07
N ALA A 511 22.08 -14.24 -18.08
CA ALA A 511 21.64 -13.73 -19.39
C ALA A 511 20.87 -14.75 -20.29
N GLY A 512 20.39 -15.86 -19.73
CA GLY A 512 19.61 -16.88 -20.44
C GLY A 512 18.25 -17.21 -19.79
N GLY A 513 17.93 -16.63 -18.63
CA GLY A 513 16.63 -16.75 -17.97
C GLY A 513 16.15 -18.19 -17.76
N GLN A 514 14.83 -18.38 -17.84
CA GLN A 514 14.16 -19.68 -17.68
C GLN A 514 14.56 -20.69 -18.77
N GLU A 515 14.72 -20.24 -20.01
CA GLU A 515 15.02 -21.12 -21.16
C GLU A 515 16.38 -21.82 -21.01
N LEU A 516 17.41 -21.09 -20.59
CA LEU A 516 18.72 -21.67 -20.29
C LEU A 516 18.62 -22.77 -19.22
N GLN A 517 17.87 -22.52 -18.15
CA GLN A 517 17.67 -23.51 -17.10
C GLN A 517 16.85 -24.72 -17.58
N ASP A 518 15.83 -24.54 -18.43
CA ASP A 518 15.07 -25.65 -18.98
C ASP A 518 15.97 -26.54 -19.86
N ARG A 519 16.83 -25.94 -20.69
CA ARG A 519 17.83 -26.69 -21.47
C ARG A 519 18.82 -27.42 -20.55
N GLY A 520 19.33 -26.74 -19.53
CA GLY A 520 20.25 -27.34 -18.55
C GLY A 520 19.63 -28.52 -17.81
N ARG A 521 18.42 -28.37 -17.27
CA ARG A 521 17.66 -29.46 -16.63
C ARG A 521 17.47 -30.63 -17.59
N THR A 522 17.08 -30.34 -18.83
CA THR A 522 16.90 -31.36 -19.88
C THR A 522 18.20 -32.12 -20.12
N ALA A 523 19.32 -31.43 -20.26
CA ALA A 523 20.64 -32.06 -20.43
C ALA A 523 21.03 -32.96 -19.24
N ILE A 524 20.75 -32.53 -18.00
CA ILE A 524 20.96 -33.37 -16.80
C ILE A 524 20.09 -34.64 -16.87
N TYR A 525 18.80 -34.50 -17.16
CA TYR A 525 17.90 -35.64 -17.25
C TYR A 525 18.26 -36.59 -18.38
N GLU A 526 18.65 -36.09 -19.55
CA GLU A 526 19.12 -36.92 -20.66
C GLU A 526 20.37 -37.70 -20.29
N LYS A 527 21.35 -37.04 -19.65
CA LYS A 527 22.62 -37.64 -19.24
C LYS A 527 22.46 -38.70 -18.16
N HIS A 528 21.52 -38.51 -17.23
CA HIS A 528 21.29 -39.40 -16.09
C HIS A 528 20.02 -40.27 -16.24
N TRP A 529 19.37 -40.26 -17.40
CA TRP A 529 18.10 -40.93 -17.67
C TRP A 529 18.11 -42.40 -17.26
N SER A 530 19.23 -43.10 -17.47
CA SER A 530 19.40 -44.51 -17.14
C SER A 530 19.29 -44.83 -15.65
N ARG A 531 19.33 -43.81 -14.77
CA ARG A 531 19.14 -43.95 -13.32
C ARG A 531 17.68 -43.90 -12.89
N LEU A 532 16.77 -43.48 -13.79
CA LEU A 532 15.36 -43.36 -13.49
C LEU A 532 14.69 -44.73 -13.65
N SER A 533 14.26 -45.31 -12.54
CA SER A 533 13.34 -46.46 -12.50
C SER A 533 11.92 -45.99 -12.09
N PRO A 534 10.87 -46.79 -12.34
CA PRO A 534 9.53 -46.49 -11.82
C PRO A 534 9.51 -46.21 -10.31
N GLU A 535 10.30 -46.94 -9.53
CA GLU A 535 10.40 -46.77 -8.08
C GLU A 535 11.12 -45.46 -7.71
N THR A 536 12.21 -45.12 -8.40
CA THR A 536 12.89 -43.82 -8.22
C THR A 536 11.98 -42.66 -8.60
N LEU A 537 11.27 -42.74 -9.73
CA LEU A 537 10.27 -41.72 -10.12
C LEU A 537 9.16 -41.57 -9.07
N SER A 538 8.69 -42.68 -8.49
CA SER A 538 7.71 -42.64 -7.41
C SER A 538 8.24 -41.96 -6.15
N ARG A 539 9.51 -42.20 -5.78
CA ARG A 539 10.14 -41.55 -4.61
C ARG A 539 10.43 -40.07 -4.87
N MET A 540 10.90 -39.71 -6.08
CA MET A 540 11.04 -38.32 -6.52
C MET A 540 9.71 -37.58 -6.45
N GLN A 541 8.61 -38.18 -6.91
CA GLN A 541 7.28 -37.57 -6.81
C GLN A 541 6.84 -37.37 -5.36
N HIS A 542 7.17 -38.31 -4.47
CA HIS A 542 6.89 -38.15 -3.04
C HIS A 542 7.69 -37.00 -2.44
N HIS A 543 9.00 -36.95 -2.71
CA HIS A 543 9.88 -35.85 -2.28
C HIS A 543 9.37 -34.49 -2.76
N ALA A 544 9.01 -34.38 -4.04
CA ALA A 544 8.44 -33.16 -4.61
C ALA A 544 7.17 -32.71 -3.86
N LYS A 545 6.28 -33.65 -3.50
CA LYS A 545 5.04 -33.34 -2.77
C LYS A 545 5.25 -33.02 -1.30
N ALA A 546 6.24 -33.65 -0.65
CA ALA A 546 6.48 -33.52 0.77
C ALA A 546 7.35 -32.30 1.11
N GLU A 547 8.36 -32.01 0.29
CA GLU A 547 9.40 -31.04 0.60
C GLU A 547 9.37 -29.83 -0.35
N VAL A 548 9.33 -30.07 -1.66
CA VAL A 548 9.51 -28.99 -2.67
C VAL A 548 8.26 -28.12 -2.79
N ILE A 549 7.08 -28.72 -3.02
CA ILE A 549 5.83 -27.98 -3.20
C ILE A 549 5.50 -27.13 -1.96
N PRO A 550 5.55 -27.66 -0.72
CA PRO A 550 5.31 -26.83 0.47
C PRO A 550 6.32 -25.69 0.62
N ALA A 551 7.60 -25.93 0.36
CA ALA A 551 8.63 -24.90 0.43
C ALA A 551 8.44 -23.81 -0.64
N GLU A 552 8.05 -24.17 -1.86
CA GLU A 552 7.77 -23.23 -2.94
C GLU A 552 6.53 -22.40 -2.66
N VAL A 553 5.43 -23.04 -2.21
CA VAL A 553 4.23 -22.33 -1.75
C VAL A 553 4.56 -21.40 -0.58
N ALA A 554 5.42 -21.82 0.36
CA ALA A 554 5.85 -20.96 1.46
C ALA A 554 6.68 -19.76 0.98
N ARG A 555 7.59 -19.93 0.00
CA ARG A 555 8.36 -18.84 -0.62
C ARG A 555 7.46 -17.86 -1.34
N GLU A 556 6.55 -18.33 -2.18
CA GLU A 556 5.56 -17.48 -2.85
C GLU A 556 4.71 -16.74 -1.84
N THR A 557 4.19 -17.45 -0.83
CA THR A 557 3.39 -16.86 0.25
C THR A 557 4.16 -15.77 0.99
N PHE A 558 5.45 -15.97 1.27
CA PHE A 558 6.29 -14.96 1.89
C PHE A 558 6.47 -13.71 1.01
N ALA A 559 6.74 -13.89 -0.29
CA ALA A 559 6.84 -12.77 -1.23
C ALA A 559 5.52 -11.99 -1.34
N TRP A 560 4.38 -12.70 -1.39
CA TRP A 560 3.05 -12.08 -1.38
C TRP A 560 2.76 -11.35 -0.06
N ARG A 561 3.17 -11.89 1.09
CA ARG A 561 3.06 -11.19 2.39
C ARG A 561 3.85 -9.88 2.41
N GLN A 562 5.10 -9.88 1.94
CA GLN A 562 5.88 -8.64 1.83
C GLN A 562 5.17 -7.61 0.94
N ARG A 563 4.60 -8.05 -0.18
CA ARG A 563 3.85 -7.16 -1.08
C ARG A 563 2.59 -6.60 -0.43
N VAL A 564 1.88 -7.40 0.38
CA VAL A 564 0.74 -6.93 1.17
C VAL A 564 1.20 -5.89 2.20
N GLU A 565 2.27 -6.15 2.95
CA GLU A 565 2.80 -5.21 3.94
C GLU A 565 3.22 -3.87 3.31
N ASP A 566 3.84 -3.89 2.13
CA ASP A 566 4.20 -2.69 1.39
C ASP A 566 2.97 -1.91 0.89
N LEU A 567 1.94 -2.62 0.40
CA LEU A 567 0.67 -2.00 0.02
C LEU A 567 -0.05 -1.39 1.22
N GLU A 568 -0.08 -2.08 2.37
CA GLU A 568 -0.65 -1.56 3.62
C GLU A 568 0.10 -0.32 4.11
N ARG A 569 1.44 -0.29 3.99
CA ARG A 569 2.25 0.88 4.29
C ARG A 569 1.90 2.05 3.37
N GLY A 570 1.76 1.78 2.06
CA GLY A 570 1.29 2.76 1.09
C GLY A 570 -0.10 3.31 1.43
N ASN A 571 -1.03 2.44 1.83
CA ASN A 571 -2.39 2.85 2.18
C ASN A 571 -2.42 3.73 3.44
N ARG A 572 -1.65 3.39 4.49
CA ARG A 572 -1.53 4.24 5.70
C ARG A 572 -1.01 5.65 5.36
N ASN A 573 -0.03 5.75 4.45
CA ASN A 573 0.48 7.05 4.01
C ASN A 573 -0.59 7.86 3.25
N LEU A 574 -1.39 7.20 2.41
CA LEU A 574 -2.50 7.84 1.71
C LEU A 574 -3.59 8.30 2.69
N GLU A 575 -3.95 7.50 3.69
CA GLU A 575 -4.92 7.85 4.73
C GLU A 575 -4.47 9.06 5.55
N GLN A 576 -3.18 9.13 5.90
CA GLN A 576 -2.59 10.31 6.55
C GLN A 576 -2.67 11.56 5.65
N GLY A 577 -2.36 11.41 4.35
CA GLY A 577 -2.50 12.51 3.39
C GLY A 577 -3.93 13.02 3.24
N VAL A 578 -4.92 12.11 3.18
CA VAL A 578 -6.35 12.47 3.14
C VAL A 578 -6.78 13.19 4.42
N THR A 579 -6.29 12.75 5.58
CA THR A 579 -6.60 13.40 6.86
C THR A 579 -6.07 14.83 6.90
N SER A 580 -4.81 15.04 6.51
CA SER A 580 -4.22 16.38 6.41
C SER A 580 -4.99 17.28 5.44
N LEU A 581 -5.40 16.77 4.29
CA LEU A 581 -6.20 17.53 3.33
C LEU A 581 -7.59 17.92 3.89
N LYS A 582 -8.22 17.06 4.68
CA LYS A 582 -9.50 17.38 5.34
C LYS A 582 -9.35 18.51 6.36
N GLU A 583 -8.27 18.51 7.15
CA GLU A 583 -7.98 19.60 8.08
C GLU A 583 -7.78 20.94 7.34
N ASP A 584 -7.06 20.89 6.22
CA ASP A 584 -6.81 22.00 5.31
C ASP A 584 -8.09 22.58 4.69
N VAL A 585 -9.06 21.72 4.35
CA VAL A 585 -10.39 22.14 3.86
C VAL A 585 -11.19 22.80 4.99
N ALA A 586 -11.25 22.17 6.17
CA ALA A 586 -11.97 22.71 7.31
C ALA A 586 -11.44 24.08 7.75
N ASP A 587 -10.12 24.32 7.63
CA ASP A 587 -9.54 25.63 7.93
C ASP A 587 -9.96 26.71 6.92
N ARG A 588 -9.98 26.36 5.64
CA ARG A 588 -10.46 27.25 4.58
C ARG A 588 -11.94 27.58 4.74
N GLU A 589 -12.78 26.62 5.14
CA GLU A 589 -14.20 26.82 5.41
C GLU A 589 -14.43 27.77 6.59
N ARG A 590 -13.73 27.59 7.72
CA ARG A 590 -13.80 28.52 8.86
C ARG A 590 -13.42 29.95 8.47
N ARG A 591 -12.39 30.11 7.63
CA ARG A 591 -11.97 31.42 7.13
C ARG A 591 -13.02 32.05 6.24
N LEU A 592 -13.70 31.25 5.41
CA LEU A 592 -14.83 31.69 4.59
C LEU A 592 -16.01 32.18 5.43
N GLU A 593 -16.36 31.46 6.50
CA GLU A 593 -17.41 31.88 7.45
C GLU A 593 -17.06 33.20 8.13
N SER A 594 -15.83 33.34 8.66
CA SER A 594 -15.35 34.59 9.26
C SER A 594 -15.48 35.78 8.29
N MET A 595 -15.18 35.57 7.01
CA MET A 595 -15.30 36.62 6.00
C MET A 595 -16.77 36.98 5.69
N TRP A 596 -17.69 36.02 5.79
CA TRP A 596 -19.12 36.29 5.65
C TRP A 596 -19.68 37.07 6.83
N ASP A 597 -19.24 36.76 8.05
CA ASP A 597 -19.64 37.50 9.26
C ASP A 597 -19.14 38.95 9.21
N GLU A 598 -17.87 39.17 8.87
CA GLU A 598 -17.31 40.52 8.64
C GLU A 598 -18.10 41.28 7.58
N ARG A 599 -18.53 40.61 6.51
CA ARG A 599 -19.32 41.22 5.44
C ARG A 599 -20.72 41.61 5.93
N GLN A 600 -21.36 40.81 6.76
CA GLN A 600 -22.67 41.16 7.34
C GLN A 600 -22.57 42.38 8.27
N GLU A 601 -21.48 42.50 9.03
CA GLU A 601 -21.25 43.66 9.90
C GLU A 601 -21.04 44.94 9.07
N ILE A 602 -20.25 44.86 7.99
CA ILE A 602 -20.08 45.96 7.03
C ILE A 602 -21.42 46.35 6.37
N ASP A 603 -22.25 45.37 6.01
CA ASP A 603 -23.56 45.62 5.40
C ASP A 603 -24.52 46.30 6.40
N ARG A 604 -24.50 45.94 7.69
CA ARG A 604 -25.28 46.58 8.76
C ARG A 604 -24.86 48.03 8.99
N ASP A 605 -23.55 48.29 9.08
CA ASP A 605 -23.01 49.64 9.25
C ASP A 605 -23.33 50.53 8.04
N ARG A 606 -23.35 49.96 6.83
CA ARG A 606 -23.79 50.64 5.62
C ARG A 606 -25.26 51.03 5.70
N ASP A 607 -26.13 50.18 6.22
CA ASP A 607 -27.57 50.47 6.31
C ASP A 607 -27.88 51.55 7.37
N GLU A 608 -27.16 51.57 8.50
CA GLU A 608 -27.23 52.68 9.46
C GLU A 608 -26.72 54.01 8.86
N ALA A 609 -25.64 53.96 8.09
CA ALA A 609 -25.12 55.13 7.38
C ALA A 609 -26.11 55.65 6.31
N ASN A 610 -26.81 54.75 5.62
CA ASN A 610 -27.83 55.10 4.64
C ASN A 610 -29.04 55.80 5.28
N LEU A 611 -29.49 55.36 6.46
CA LEU A 611 -30.59 56.00 7.21
C LEU A 611 -30.20 57.41 7.70
N ARG A 612 -28.96 57.60 8.15
CA ARG A 612 -28.41 58.94 8.49
C ARG A 612 -28.31 59.83 7.24
N ALA A 613 -27.91 59.26 6.10
CA ALA A 613 -27.84 59.97 4.82
C ALA A 613 -29.24 60.33 4.28
N GLU A 614 -30.28 59.54 4.54
CA GLU A 614 -31.66 59.85 4.18
C GLU A 614 -32.25 61.00 5.01
N ALA A 615 -31.93 61.08 6.30
CA ALA A 615 -32.28 62.22 7.14
C ALA A 615 -31.58 63.51 6.66
N PHE A 616 -30.32 63.42 6.24
CA PHE A 616 -29.54 64.52 5.68
C PHE A 616 -30.00 64.92 4.25
N ARG A 617 -30.46 63.95 3.44
CA ARG A 617 -31.04 64.19 2.10
C ARG A 617 -32.29 65.05 2.13
N LYS A 618 -33.15 64.88 3.14
CA LYS A 618 -34.34 65.74 3.34
C LYS A 618 -33.98 67.20 3.67
N GLU A 619 -32.76 67.46 4.15
CA GLU A 619 -32.27 68.80 4.47
C GLU A 619 -31.59 69.47 3.25
N LEU A 620 -31.20 68.68 2.24
CA LEU A 620 -30.41 69.07 1.06
C LEU A 620 -31.23 69.37 -0.21
N GLU A 621 -32.56 69.33 -0.16
CA GLU A 621 -33.44 69.65 -1.31
C GLU A 621 -33.41 71.13 -1.77
N ARG A 622 -32.44 71.94 -1.32
CA ARG A 622 -32.13 73.28 -1.85
C ARG A 622 -30.78 73.25 -2.59
N ASP A 623 -30.83 73.06 -3.91
CA ASP A 623 -29.73 73.08 -4.92
C ASP A 623 -28.28 73.21 -4.38
N PRO A 624 -27.57 72.08 -4.15
CA PRO A 624 -26.26 72.04 -3.50
C PRO A 624 -25.04 72.40 -4.36
N THR A 625 -25.20 72.65 -5.67
CA THR A 625 -24.04 72.77 -6.58
C THR A 625 -23.38 74.16 -6.63
N ARG A 626 -23.95 75.18 -5.96
CA ARG A 626 -23.51 76.59 -6.08
C ARG A 626 -22.71 77.16 -4.90
N THR A 627 -22.52 76.42 -3.80
CA THR A 627 -22.00 77.00 -2.53
C THR A 627 -20.68 76.42 -2.03
N ALA A 628 -20.29 75.19 -2.40
CA ALA A 628 -19.05 74.57 -1.93
C ALA A 628 -17.80 75.10 -2.69
N LEU A 629 -16.75 75.45 -1.94
CA LEU A 629 -15.44 75.82 -2.49
C LEU A 629 -14.66 74.54 -2.84
N VAL A 630 -14.03 74.50 -4.01
CA VAL A 630 -13.12 73.42 -4.44
C VAL A 630 -11.69 73.95 -4.56
N SER A 631 -10.72 73.25 -3.97
CA SER A 631 -9.30 73.57 -4.15
C SER A 631 -8.72 72.78 -5.32
N VAL A 632 -8.36 73.46 -6.40
CA VAL A 632 -7.66 72.87 -7.54
C VAL A 632 -6.16 72.91 -7.26
N ILE A 633 -5.54 71.74 -7.12
CA ILE A 633 -4.14 71.58 -6.73
C ILE A 633 -3.34 71.14 -7.95
N ILE A 634 -2.32 71.94 -8.31
CA ILE A 634 -1.45 71.71 -9.46
C ILE A 634 -0.01 71.67 -8.99
N VAL A 635 0.68 70.54 -9.19
CA VAL A 635 2.11 70.42 -8.92
C VAL A 635 2.89 70.81 -10.18
N ASN A 636 3.81 71.76 -10.04
CA ASN A 636 4.66 72.26 -11.11
C ASN A 636 6.14 71.92 -10.86
N PHE A 637 6.85 71.47 -11.90
CA PHE A 637 8.31 71.33 -11.91
C PHE A 637 8.82 71.63 -13.32
N ASN A 638 9.51 72.75 -13.50
CA ASN A 638 10.02 73.22 -14.80
C ASN A 638 8.94 73.24 -15.91
N GLY A 639 7.72 73.61 -15.53
CA GLY A 639 6.50 73.40 -16.30
C GLY A 639 5.84 74.67 -16.82
N ARG A 640 6.55 75.81 -16.93
CA ARG A 640 5.95 77.08 -17.36
C ARG A 640 5.07 76.93 -18.62
N HIS A 641 5.61 76.29 -19.65
CA HIS A 641 4.94 76.07 -20.94
C HIS A 641 3.67 75.20 -20.84
N HIS A 642 3.55 74.40 -19.79
CA HIS A 642 2.36 73.63 -19.47
C HIS A 642 1.34 74.48 -18.69
N LEU A 643 1.80 75.25 -17.69
CA LEU A 643 0.97 76.19 -16.93
C LEU A 643 0.32 77.26 -17.81
N GLU A 644 1.04 77.74 -18.83
CA GLU A 644 0.53 78.70 -19.85
C GLU A 644 -0.74 78.19 -20.57
N LYS A 645 -0.97 76.87 -20.58
CA LYS A 645 -2.16 76.26 -21.19
C LYS A 645 -3.18 75.80 -20.15
N CYS A 646 -2.71 75.26 -19.03
CA CYS A 646 -3.55 74.70 -17.98
C CYS A 646 -4.33 75.77 -17.19
N LEU A 647 -3.65 76.85 -16.77
CA LEU A 647 -4.29 77.87 -15.93
C LEU A 647 -5.41 78.64 -16.65
N PRO A 648 -5.25 79.09 -17.91
CA PRO A 648 -6.35 79.72 -18.64
C PRO A 648 -7.56 78.80 -18.83
N ALA A 649 -7.33 77.48 -18.94
CA ALA A 649 -8.41 76.51 -19.11
C ALA A 649 -9.33 76.41 -17.89
N LEU A 650 -8.83 76.73 -16.68
CA LEU A 650 -9.64 76.73 -15.46
C LEU A 650 -10.76 77.76 -15.48
N ALA A 651 -10.65 78.81 -16.32
CA ALA A 651 -11.73 79.78 -16.53
C ALA A 651 -13.00 79.14 -17.12
N LEU A 652 -12.91 77.94 -17.72
CA LEU A 652 -14.04 77.15 -18.22
C LEU A 652 -14.80 76.41 -17.11
N THR A 653 -14.37 76.55 -15.85
CA THR A 653 -15.03 75.94 -14.69
C THR A 653 -16.28 76.74 -14.30
N GLU A 654 -17.37 76.50 -15.02
CA GLU A 654 -18.65 77.14 -14.75
C GLU A 654 -19.31 76.59 -13.47
N LYS A 655 -20.07 77.45 -12.78
CA LYS A 655 -21.01 77.11 -11.69
C LYS A 655 -20.39 76.56 -10.38
N ALA A 656 -19.07 76.45 -10.26
CA ALA A 656 -18.38 76.09 -9.01
C ALA A 656 -17.49 77.24 -8.49
N LYS A 657 -17.35 77.36 -7.17
CA LYS A 657 -16.36 78.27 -6.57
C LYS A 657 -15.04 77.51 -6.46
N ILE A 658 -13.97 78.02 -7.05
CA ILE A 658 -12.65 77.41 -6.96
C ILE A 658 -11.63 78.34 -6.31
N GLU A 659 -10.67 77.76 -5.60
CA GLU A 659 -9.36 78.37 -5.38
C GLU A 659 -8.32 77.52 -6.13
N THR A 660 -7.31 78.17 -6.70
CA THR A 660 -6.24 77.48 -7.42
C THR A 660 -4.96 77.56 -6.61
N ILE A 661 -4.35 76.40 -6.35
CA ILE A 661 -3.10 76.26 -5.62
C ILE A 661 -2.08 75.65 -6.58
N VAL A 662 -1.01 76.39 -6.86
CA VAL A 662 0.14 75.85 -7.59
C VAL A 662 1.25 75.57 -6.59
N VAL A 663 1.69 74.32 -6.56
CA VAL A 663 2.80 73.86 -5.72
C VAL A 663 4.03 73.79 -6.60
N ASP A 664 4.97 74.71 -6.40
CA ASP A 664 6.25 74.64 -7.07
C ASP A 664 7.17 73.64 -6.37
N ASN A 665 7.50 72.58 -7.10
CA ASN A 665 8.27 71.44 -6.64
C ASN A 665 9.78 71.64 -6.94
N GLY A 666 10.28 72.86 -6.72
CA GLY A 666 11.68 73.22 -6.92
C GLY A 666 12.05 73.48 -8.37
N SER A 667 11.28 74.30 -9.08
CA SER A 667 11.60 74.65 -10.47
C SER A 667 12.80 75.58 -10.56
N ASP A 668 13.65 75.34 -11.56
CA ASP A 668 14.81 76.18 -11.92
C ASP A 668 14.54 77.03 -13.17
N ASP A 669 13.34 76.90 -13.76
CA ASP A 669 12.88 77.73 -14.87
C ASP A 669 12.20 79.02 -14.39
N ASP A 670 11.66 79.79 -15.33
CA ASP A 670 10.97 81.05 -15.05
C ASP A 670 9.49 80.87 -14.67
N SER A 671 9.04 79.67 -14.28
CA SER A 671 7.65 79.39 -13.85
C SER A 671 7.19 80.35 -12.76
N LEU A 672 8.02 80.56 -11.72
CA LEU A 672 7.66 81.40 -10.58
C LEU A 672 7.53 82.88 -10.95
N ALA A 673 8.49 83.39 -11.72
CA ALA A 673 8.46 84.77 -12.22
C ALA A 673 7.25 84.99 -13.14
N TRP A 674 6.96 84.02 -14.00
CA TRP A 674 5.81 84.07 -14.90
C TRP A 674 4.47 84.03 -14.14
N LEU A 675 4.32 83.15 -13.14
CA LEU A 675 3.13 83.07 -12.28
C LEU A 675 2.88 84.37 -11.52
N ALA A 676 3.92 84.94 -10.91
CA ALA A 676 3.81 86.21 -10.18
C ALA A 676 3.37 87.37 -11.09
N GLN A 677 3.75 87.33 -12.37
CA GLN A 677 3.38 88.36 -13.35
C GLN A 677 1.99 88.16 -13.96
N HIS A 678 1.59 86.92 -14.27
CA HIS A 678 0.40 86.64 -15.10
C HIS A 678 -0.79 86.05 -14.32
N HIS A 679 -0.55 85.42 -13.18
CA HIS A 679 -1.56 84.75 -12.37
C HIS A 679 -1.42 85.06 -10.86
N PRO A 680 -1.40 86.34 -10.46
CA PRO A 680 -1.25 86.73 -9.04
C PRO A 680 -2.41 86.24 -8.15
N GLU A 681 -3.53 85.83 -8.74
CA GLU A 681 -4.67 85.23 -8.04
C GLU A 681 -4.44 83.80 -7.57
N VAL A 682 -3.44 83.11 -8.12
CA VAL A 682 -3.08 81.74 -7.74
C VAL A 682 -2.34 81.75 -6.42
N ARG A 683 -2.68 80.81 -5.54
CA ARG A 683 -1.94 80.60 -4.30
C ARG A 683 -0.72 79.73 -4.57
N LEU A 684 0.46 80.34 -4.52
CA LEU A 684 1.72 79.64 -4.70
C LEU A 684 2.20 78.98 -3.39
N VAL A 685 2.67 77.74 -3.47
CA VAL A 685 3.38 77.01 -2.40
C VAL A 685 4.74 76.59 -2.94
N GLU A 686 5.81 77.22 -2.47
CA GLU A 686 7.18 76.91 -2.89
C GLU A 686 7.82 75.90 -1.94
N ILE A 687 8.22 74.73 -2.46
CA ILE A 687 8.88 73.69 -1.67
C ILE A 687 10.40 73.93 -1.62
N GLY A 688 10.98 74.52 -2.67
CA GLY A 688 12.40 74.82 -2.77
C GLY A 688 13.29 73.63 -3.18
N ALA A 689 12.72 72.44 -3.37
CA ALA A 689 13.40 71.27 -3.91
C ALA A 689 12.37 70.31 -4.53
N ASN A 690 12.82 69.45 -5.45
CA ASN A 690 11.96 68.42 -6.02
C ASN A 690 11.79 67.24 -5.04
N VAL A 691 10.63 67.18 -4.40
CA VAL A 691 10.25 66.14 -3.42
C VAL A 691 9.38 65.02 -4.02
N GLY A 692 9.21 65.03 -5.34
CA GLY A 692 8.36 64.10 -6.07
C GLY A 692 6.87 64.46 -6.06
N PHE A 693 6.12 63.87 -7.00
CA PHE A 693 4.73 64.23 -7.29
C PHE A 693 3.75 64.01 -6.13
N GLY A 694 3.90 62.90 -5.40
CA GLY A 694 3.02 62.58 -4.28
C GLY A 694 3.14 63.58 -3.12
N GLU A 695 4.39 63.93 -2.75
CA GLU A 695 4.64 64.90 -1.69
C GLU A 695 4.24 66.32 -2.15
N GLY A 696 4.47 66.69 -3.41
CA GLY A 696 3.96 67.94 -3.98
C GLY A 696 2.43 68.07 -3.83
N ASN A 697 1.68 67.02 -4.17
CA ASN A 697 0.22 67.01 -4.00
C ASN A 697 -0.20 67.10 -2.53
N ARG A 698 0.53 66.44 -1.63
CA ARG A 698 0.30 66.52 -0.19
C ARG A 698 0.45 67.96 0.32
N GLN A 699 1.51 68.66 -0.08
CA GLN A 699 1.73 70.06 0.33
C GLN A 699 0.61 70.98 -0.19
N GLY A 700 0.17 70.77 -1.43
CA GLY A 700 -0.98 71.47 -1.98
C GLY A 700 -2.29 71.20 -1.22
N LEU A 701 -2.50 69.95 -0.81
CA LEU A 701 -3.68 69.56 -0.02
C LEU A 701 -3.65 70.18 1.38
N LEU A 702 -2.48 70.25 2.04
CA LEU A 702 -2.34 70.91 3.33
C LEU A 702 -2.61 72.43 3.23
N ALA A 703 -2.39 73.03 2.07
CA ALA A 703 -2.72 74.42 1.81
C ALA A 703 -4.19 74.65 1.42
N ALA A 704 -4.94 73.60 1.06
CA ALA A 704 -6.32 73.67 0.58
C ALA A 704 -7.32 74.11 1.67
N ARG A 705 -8.35 74.84 1.25
CA ARG A 705 -9.45 75.35 2.09
C ARG A 705 -10.83 74.91 1.58
N GLY A 706 -10.88 74.29 0.41
CA GLY A 706 -12.10 73.80 -0.21
C GLY A 706 -12.67 72.60 0.54
N ALA A 707 -13.99 72.44 0.47
CA ALA A 707 -14.69 71.25 0.94
C ALA A 707 -14.35 70.01 0.07
N TYR A 708 -13.88 70.25 -1.16
CA TYR A 708 -13.38 69.24 -2.07
C TYR A 708 -12.01 69.65 -2.61
N ALA A 709 -11.16 68.66 -2.88
CA ALA A 709 -9.87 68.84 -3.53
C ALA A 709 -9.89 68.20 -4.93
N ALA A 710 -9.41 68.92 -5.94
CA ALA A 710 -9.26 68.44 -7.30
C ALA A 710 -7.78 68.47 -7.68
N PHE A 711 -7.17 67.31 -7.83
CA PHE A 711 -5.79 67.19 -8.30
C PHE A 711 -5.75 67.30 -9.82
N LEU A 712 -4.96 68.25 -10.34
CA LEU A 712 -4.85 68.51 -11.77
C LEU A 712 -3.37 68.65 -12.16
N ASN A 713 -2.93 67.89 -13.14
CA ASN A 713 -1.55 68.00 -13.62
C ASN A 713 -1.36 69.30 -14.42
N SER A 714 -0.16 69.89 -14.33
CA SER A 714 0.17 71.15 -15.02
C SER A 714 0.08 71.05 -16.55
N ASP A 715 0.22 69.85 -17.12
CA ASP A 715 0.19 69.55 -18.55
C ASP A 715 -1.22 69.21 -19.10
N THR A 716 -2.27 69.40 -18.29
CA THR A 716 -3.67 69.08 -18.65
C THR A 716 -4.48 70.34 -19.01
N VAL A 717 -5.48 70.19 -19.88
CA VAL A 717 -6.49 71.23 -20.20
C VAL A 717 -7.88 70.65 -19.90
N VAL A 718 -8.74 71.44 -19.25
CA VAL A 718 -10.09 71.01 -18.84
C VAL A 718 -11.16 71.39 -19.87
N GLU A 719 -12.22 70.57 -19.97
CA GLU A 719 -13.41 70.87 -20.80
C GLU A 719 -14.50 71.59 -19.99
N PRO A 720 -15.40 72.37 -20.63
CA PRO A 720 -16.53 72.98 -19.95
C PRO A 720 -17.37 71.95 -19.18
N GLY A 721 -17.70 72.25 -17.92
CA GLY A 721 -18.52 71.38 -17.07
C GLY A 721 -17.79 70.21 -16.40
N TRP A 722 -16.47 70.05 -16.62
CA TRP A 722 -15.68 68.94 -16.05
C TRP A 722 -15.88 68.78 -14.53
N LEU A 723 -15.80 69.90 -13.80
CA LEU A 723 -15.91 69.89 -12.34
C LEU A 723 -17.36 69.75 -11.86
N HIS A 724 -18.31 70.32 -12.61
CA HIS A 724 -19.74 70.25 -12.25
C HIS A 724 -20.24 68.81 -12.23
N GLU A 725 -19.90 68.00 -13.25
CA GLU A 725 -20.33 66.60 -13.29
C GLU A 725 -19.69 65.75 -12.19
N MET A 726 -18.41 65.99 -11.88
CA MET A 726 -17.73 65.30 -10.78
C MET A 726 -18.33 65.66 -9.43
N LEU A 727 -18.61 66.95 -9.18
CA LEU A 727 -19.28 67.41 -7.95
C LEU A 727 -20.71 66.87 -7.85
N ARG A 728 -21.46 66.84 -8.95
CA ARG A 728 -22.81 66.28 -8.98
C ARG A 728 -22.82 64.84 -8.48
N VAL A 729 -21.88 64.00 -8.94
CA VAL A 729 -21.77 62.61 -8.48
C VAL A 729 -21.41 62.54 -7.00
N LEU A 730 -20.43 63.34 -6.54
CA LEU A 730 -20.05 63.39 -5.12
C LEU A 730 -21.18 63.86 -4.21
N CYS A 731 -22.05 64.75 -4.67
CA CYS A 731 -23.20 65.24 -3.90
C CYS A 731 -24.41 64.29 -3.94
N LEU A 732 -24.51 63.37 -4.91
CA LEU A 732 -25.65 62.46 -5.04
C LEU A 732 -25.62 61.32 -4.01
N ASP A 733 -24.43 60.90 -3.60
CA ASP A 733 -24.26 59.82 -2.63
C ASP A 733 -23.06 60.13 -1.71
N PRO A 734 -23.29 60.38 -0.41
CA PRO A 734 -22.23 60.72 0.54
C PRO A 734 -21.23 59.57 0.78
N ARG A 735 -21.50 58.36 0.29
CA ARG A 735 -20.56 57.23 0.35
C ARG A 735 -19.50 57.28 -0.76
N ILE A 736 -19.68 58.13 -1.77
CA ILE A 736 -18.72 58.28 -2.86
C ILE A 736 -17.59 59.20 -2.38
N ALA A 737 -16.44 58.61 -2.10
CA ALA A 737 -15.27 59.32 -1.58
C ALA A 737 -14.50 60.13 -2.65
N ALA A 738 -14.58 59.74 -3.92
CA ALA A 738 -13.90 60.39 -5.03
C ALA A 738 -14.65 60.21 -6.35
N ALA A 739 -14.50 61.18 -7.26
CA ALA A 739 -14.97 61.12 -8.62
C ALA A 739 -13.80 61.38 -9.58
N CYS A 740 -13.78 60.69 -10.72
CA CYS A 740 -12.78 60.89 -11.77
C CYS A 740 -13.47 61.13 -13.11
N SER A 741 -12.81 61.88 -13.98
CA SER A 741 -13.26 62.11 -15.35
C SER A 741 -12.56 61.15 -16.33
N THR A 742 -13.11 61.06 -17.54
CA THR A 742 -12.37 60.45 -18.65
C THR A 742 -11.35 61.44 -19.20
N LEU A 743 -10.12 60.98 -19.40
CA LEU A 743 -9.03 61.76 -19.98
C LEU A 743 -8.86 61.44 -21.46
N LYS A 744 -8.58 62.47 -22.26
CA LYS A 744 -8.24 62.39 -23.68
C LYS A 744 -6.79 62.82 -23.88
N LEU A 745 -6.11 62.29 -24.90
CA LEU A 745 -4.76 62.76 -25.24
C LEU A 745 -4.84 64.16 -25.86
N LEU A 746 -4.14 65.13 -25.27
CA LEU A 746 -4.21 66.53 -25.71
C LEU A 746 -3.82 66.73 -27.18
N GLN A 747 -2.85 65.94 -27.68
CA GLN A 747 -2.38 65.98 -29.07
C GLN A 747 -3.30 65.18 -30.03
N HIS A 748 -4.14 64.30 -29.49
CA HIS A 748 -5.07 63.45 -30.24
C HIS A 748 -6.44 63.39 -29.53
N PRO A 749 -7.26 64.46 -29.58
CA PRO A 749 -8.45 64.60 -28.73
C PRO A 749 -9.55 63.55 -28.97
N THR A 750 -9.47 62.80 -30.06
CA THR A 750 -10.35 61.67 -30.37
C THR A 750 -9.90 60.36 -29.68
N ILE A 751 -8.70 60.32 -29.11
CA ILE A 751 -8.13 59.16 -28.43
C ILE A 751 -8.28 59.35 -26.91
N LEU A 752 -8.83 58.32 -26.27
CA LEU A 752 -8.96 58.26 -24.82
C LEU A 752 -7.62 57.86 -24.20
N ASN A 753 -7.16 58.64 -23.22
CA ASN A 753 -5.97 58.32 -22.43
C ASN A 753 -6.32 57.38 -21.26
N GLY A 754 -7.49 57.56 -20.63
CA GLY A 754 -7.94 56.67 -19.56
C GLY A 754 -9.32 57.04 -19.00
N ARG A 755 -10.02 56.06 -18.42
CA ARG A 755 -11.33 56.24 -17.77
C ARG A 755 -11.27 56.10 -16.24
N GLY A 756 -10.09 56.36 -15.66
CA GLY A 756 -9.76 56.16 -14.25
C GLY A 756 -8.74 55.05 -14.03
N GLY A 757 -8.13 55.02 -12.84
CA GLY A 757 -7.13 54.02 -12.44
C GLY A 757 -7.73 52.83 -11.68
N GLY A 758 -7.01 51.73 -11.63
CA GLY A 758 -7.28 50.56 -10.81
C GLY A 758 -6.00 50.00 -10.22
N MET A 759 -6.11 49.18 -9.17
CA MET A 759 -5.00 48.44 -8.59
C MET A 759 -5.33 46.96 -8.63
N SER A 760 -4.40 46.15 -9.15
CA SER A 760 -4.56 44.70 -9.18
C SER A 760 -4.49 44.13 -7.76
N LYS A 761 -4.92 42.87 -7.60
CA LYS A 761 -4.77 42.14 -6.34
C LYS A 761 -3.31 41.98 -5.87
N LEU A 762 -2.35 42.25 -6.76
CA LEU A 762 -0.90 42.20 -6.49
C LEU A 762 -0.29 43.59 -6.23
N GLY A 763 -1.10 44.66 -6.18
CA GLY A 763 -0.62 46.02 -5.92
C GLY A 763 -0.15 46.81 -7.15
N TYR A 764 -0.21 46.23 -8.36
CA TYR A 764 0.11 46.97 -9.59
C TYR A 764 -1.01 47.93 -9.97
N GLY A 765 -0.68 49.21 -10.15
CA GLY A 765 -1.57 50.21 -10.75
C GLY A 765 -1.75 49.96 -12.25
N TYR A 766 -2.96 50.16 -12.76
CA TYR A 766 -3.28 50.11 -14.19
C TYR A 766 -4.35 51.13 -14.54
N ASP A 767 -4.34 51.64 -15.76
CA ASP A 767 -5.43 52.47 -16.28
C ASP A 767 -6.56 51.60 -16.80
N ARG A 768 -7.79 51.94 -16.42
CA ARG A 768 -8.98 51.23 -16.88
C ARG A 768 -9.28 51.62 -18.32
N HIS A 769 -9.36 50.60 -19.18
CA HIS A 769 -9.72 50.71 -20.59
C HIS A 769 -8.74 51.55 -21.43
N TYR A 770 -7.44 51.26 -21.31
CA TYR A 770 -6.47 51.59 -22.37
C TYR A 770 -6.91 50.86 -23.64
N ALA A 771 -7.20 51.58 -24.72
CA ALA A 771 -7.52 51.01 -26.04
C ALA A 771 -6.34 51.28 -26.98
#